data_AF-A0A958Q3B8-F1
#
_entry.id   AF-A0A958Q3B8-F1
#
_cell.length_a   1.000
_cell.length_b   1.000
_cell.length_c   1.000
_cell.angle_alpha   90.00
_cell.angle_beta   90.00
_cell.angle_gamma   90.00
#
_symmetry.space_group_name_H-M   'P 1'
#
loop_
_entity.id
_entity.type
_entity.pdbx_description
1 polymer ?
#
loop_
_entity_poly.entity_id
_entity_poly.type
_entity_poly.pdbx_seq_one_letter_code
_entity_poly.pdbx_strand_id
1 'polypeptide(L)'
;MNFHFLNRNGDLARRVVVASSGALIGLLLLLLLGGELSFWNFTNALQLASRSTIIILLLFTSGVTLFFTRPTSKELPELLAATLLLLFFSGWLTRPFGLLQGPSIRGEILLFALLATLTWKWQRWLLPTALFICHGLLFLWFFQSADGRMLFSDDNPTFFYRLLLLKEHFPNIPFYNPLWNGGIDARDFFATGVLNTFLLFSPLIYTFEVHSIYNLLVALLLFGVVPLSTFAASRIFGLSSRGGLLASILATSSSLLWYRWALQFGTMGFVTSTALLPLTLALGYRYFEHERISALQALATITVVSLYLLWSPAGIACIPLIFLGVIFIRKLLRQRWWIPSVLLLICIHLPWISLFWSVSTVGNFLVSEEERSSYVAAYSEETRPEVEEKEVELQKPKAYKHKKEEISLKNALKHLQEALHSAQPLVWVFAISGILLLSGMARLILASTLIWLLAVGSFGPMIKPQLEFDRFLVMALLVGSIPAGKALSLLFNTEHPRLLASLAIGFLFAGVWSVGGLLKNRSVVPIHYQPEEVQEVVQLTKEHAKGGRVLFSGFVLHDFGGGHIAPLPVLSQQPIIASNPVHKLWRYQQVFPKEFMQKGDSGIDEYLDLMNVSLVFAHERKWREYFRKREDLFTEIGRAGKFVAFERKYFPHSYFFKGSGEIINQSTNEVKFQLSSPSAVLRFQYFPFLEVDGCETIRPVPISASITFTAVSSCKADEPLSLHSVSPYKRWKLAYISKGGS
;
A
#
# COMPACT_ATOMS: atom_id res chain seq x y z
N MET A 1 33.29 59.95 -9.12
CA MET A 1 33.73 58.82 -8.27
C MET A 1 32.69 58.34 -7.23
N ASN A 2 31.48 58.89 -7.08
CA ASN A 2 30.60 58.54 -5.94
C ASN A 2 29.20 57.93 -6.22
N PHE A 3 28.85 57.56 -7.46
CA PHE A 3 27.58 56.85 -7.72
C PHE A 3 27.64 55.32 -7.53
N HIS A 4 28.84 54.72 -7.54
CA HIS A 4 28.99 53.27 -7.37
C HIS A 4 28.83 52.79 -5.92
N PHE A 5 29.06 53.66 -4.92
CA PHE A 5 29.01 53.29 -3.51
C PHE A 5 27.58 53.21 -2.98
N LEU A 6 26.70 54.14 -3.37
CA LEU A 6 25.27 54.12 -3.02
C LEU A 6 24.54 52.91 -3.62
N ASN A 7 24.92 52.48 -4.83
CA ASN A 7 24.28 51.35 -5.50
C ASN A 7 24.65 49.99 -4.86
N ARG A 8 25.86 49.86 -4.31
CA ARG A 8 26.29 48.65 -3.57
C ARG A 8 25.53 48.47 -2.25
N ASN A 9 25.29 49.57 -1.53
CA ASN A 9 24.55 49.51 -0.27
C ASN A 9 23.07 49.15 -0.49
N GLY A 10 22.46 49.62 -1.59
CA GLY A 10 21.10 49.24 -1.97
C GLY A 10 20.94 47.75 -2.28
N ASP A 11 21.89 47.15 -3.01
CA ASP A 11 21.84 45.72 -3.36
C ASP A 11 22.03 44.84 -2.11
N LEU A 12 22.94 45.20 -1.20
CA LEU A 12 23.13 44.47 0.06
C LEU A 12 21.89 44.56 0.96
N ALA A 13 21.33 45.76 1.16
CA ALA A 13 20.13 45.94 1.97
C ALA A 13 18.95 45.11 1.41
N ARG A 14 18.77 45.12 0.08
CA ARG A 14 17.75 44.32 -0.58
C ARG A 14 17.95 42.82 -0.36
N ARG A 15 19.17 42.30 -0.52
CA ARG A 15 19.50 40.89 -0.24
C ARG A 15 19.24 40.50 1.21
N VAL A 16 19.58 41.36 2.17
CA VAL A 16 19.29 41.12 3.59
C VAL A 16 17.78 41.05 3.83
N VAL A 17 16.98 41.92 3.22
CA VAL A 17 15.51 41.88 3.34
C VAL A 17 14.96 40.60 2.69
N VAL A 18 15.45 40.19 1.52
CA VAL A 18 15.05 38.93 0.89
C VAL A 18 15.42 37.74 1.76
N ALA A 19 16.66 37.65 2.24
CA ALA A 19 17.11 36.55 3.10
C ALA A 19 16.27 36.49 4.39
N SER A 20 15.97 37.64 5.00
CA SER A 20 15.09 37.74 6.17
C SER A 20 13.66 37.29 5.86
N SER A 21 13.13 37.63 4.67
CA SER A 21 11.84 37.13 4.20
C SER A 21 11.85 35.61 4.08
N GLY A 22 12.95 35.03 3.60
CA GLY A 22 13.11 33.58 3.46
C GLY A 22 13.17 32.89 4.81
N ALA A 23 13.85 33.52 5.77
CA ALA A 23 13.83 33.06 7.14
C ALA A 23 12.40 33.10 7.73
N LEU A 24 11.64 34.19 7.53
CA LEU A 24 10.26 34.30 8.01
C LEU A 24 9.34 33.24 7.38
N ILE A 25 9.45 33.01 6.06
CA ILE A 25 8.68 31.97 5.36
C ILE A 25 9.09 30.58 5.85
N GLY A 26 10.39 30.33 6.01
CA GLY A 26 10.89 29.08 6.56
C GLY A 26 10.38 28.82 7.97
N LEU A 27 10.39 29.85 8.81
CA LEU A 27 9.88 29.80 10.17
C LEU A 27 8.37 29.53 10.20
N LEU A 28 7.63 30.19 9.32
CA LEU A 28 6.21 29.99 9.14
C LEU A 28 5.90 28.55 8.72
N LEU A 29 6.63 28.03 7.72
CA LEU A 29 6.47 26.66 7.26
C LEU A 29 6.79 25.68 8.40
N LEU A 30 7.91 25.86 9.10
CA LEU A 30 8.24 25.03 10.25
C LEU A 30 7.11 25.02 11.30
N LEU A 31 6.59 26.18 11.66
CA LEU A 31 5.53 26.31 12.67
C LEU A 31 4.17 25.78 12.20
N LEU A 32 3.80 25.96 10.93
CA LEU A 32 2.58 25.37 10.36
C LEU A 32 2.67 23.83 10.37
N LEU A 33 3.85 23.31 10.05
CA LEU A 33 4.08 21.89 9.80
C LEU A 33 4.40 21.07 11.06
N GLY A 34 4.29 21.63 12.27
CA GLY A 34 4.54 20.88 13.51
C GLY A 34 5.95 20.99 14.07
N GLY A 35 6.83 21.73 13.39
CA GLY A 35 8.19 21.98 13.84
C GLY A 35 8.21 22.76 15.15
N GLU A 36 8.97 22.27 16.11
CA GLU A 36 9.34 23.03 17.30
C GLU A 36 10.56 23.90 16.97
N LEU A 37 10.52 25.14 17.45
CA LEU A 37 11.65 26.06 17.46
C LEU A 37 12.59 25.83 18.64
N SER A 38 12.51 24.67 19.28
CA SER A 38 13.48 24.23 20.27
C SER A 38 14.82 24.02 19.57
N PHE A 39 15.57 25.12 19.42
CA PHE A 39 17.00 25.07 19.22
C PHE A 39 17.55 24.36 20.47
N TRP A 40 17.83 23.06 20.35
CA TRP A 40 18.53 22.30 21.38
C TRP A 40 17.84 22.29 22.76
N ASN A 41 16.70 21.62 22.93
CA ASN A 41 16.06 21.36 24.24
C ASN A 41 15.90 22.57 25.20
N PHE A 42 16.00 23.81 24.73
CA PHE A 42 15.68 25.00 25.52
C PHE A 42 14.16 25.20 25.54
N THR A 43 13.47 24.40 26.36
CA THR A 43 12.00 24.38 26.49
C THR A 43 11.41 25.58 27.22
N ASN A 44 12.22 26.45 27.84
CA ASN A 44 11.70 27.39 28.84
C ASN A 44 11.51 28.85 28.39
N ALA A 45 11.97 29.27 27.20
CA ALA A 45 12.08 30.71 26.91
C ALA A 45 10.97 31.35 26.03
N LEU A 46 10.11 30.57 25.36
CA LEU A 46 9.15 31.09 24.34
C LEU A 46 7.68 30.68 24.61
N GLN A 47 7.25 30.60 25.87
CA GLN A 47 5.84 30.37 26.23
C GLN A 47 4.95 31.63 26.19
N LEU A 48 5.50 32.81 25.86
CA LEU A 48 4.77 34.09 25.96
C LEU A 48 3.69 34.32 24.88
N ALA A 49 3.65 33.53 23.80
CA ALA A 49 2.63 33.69 22.75
C ALA A 49 2.08 32.32 22.31
N SER A 50 0.76 32.25 22.11
CA SER A 50 0.14 31.04 21.54
C SER A 50 0.74 30.77 20.15
N ARG A 51 1.02 29.50 19.83
CA ARG A 51 1.57 29.09 18.54
C ARG A 51 0.77 29.66 17.35
N SER A 52 -0.55 29.73 17.48
CA SER A 52 -1.45 30.34 16.50
C SER A 52 -1.16 31.82 16.26
N THR A 53 -0.90 32.58 17.32
CA THR A 53 -0.53 34.00 17.24
C THR A 53 0.78 34.19 16.47
N ILE A 54 1.79 33.35 16.75
CA ILE A 54 3.07 33.39 16.05
C ILE A 54 2.90 33.07 14.56
N ILE A 55 2.10 32.05 14.23
CA ILE A 55 1.80 31.68 12.84
C ILE A 55 1.11 32.84 12.10
N ILE A 56 0.10 33.47 12.70
CA ILE A 56 -0.61 34.61 12.09
C ILE A 56 0.34 35.78 11.87
N LEU A 57 1.17 36.11 12.85
CA LEU A 57 2.17 37.17 12.74
C LEU A 57 3.17 36.87 11.62
N LEU A 58 3.63 35.62 11.51
CA LEU A 58 4.55 35.20 10.46
C LEU A 58 3.91 35.16 9.08
N LEU A 59 2.64 34.76 8.97
CA LEU A 59 1.86 34.85 7.71
C LEU A 59 1.77 36.30 7.25
N PHE A 60 1.36 37.19 8.15
CA PHE A 60 1.21 38.60 7.85
C PHE A 60 2.55 39.23 7.46
N THR A 61 3.58 39.05 8.28
CA THR A 61 4.92 39.59 8.00
C THR A 61 5.50 38.99 6.72
N SER A 62 5.47 37.67 6.52
CA SER A 62 5.96 37.03 5.29
C SER A 62 5.20 37.52 4.06
N GLY A 63 3.87 37.66 4.14
CA GLY A 63 3.03 38.16 3.06
C GLY A 63 3.35 39.61 2.70
N VAL A 64 3.46 40.49 3.72
CA VAL A 64 3.89 41.88 3.57
C VAL A 64 5.28 41.95 2.93
N THR A 65 6.24 41.20 3.46
CA THR A 65 7.62 41.24 2.95
C THR A 65 7.70 40.74 1.51
N LEU A 66 7.04 39.62 1.16
CA LEU A 66 6.96 39.12 -0.21
C LEU A 66 6.27 40.10 -1.17
N PHE A 67 5.21 40.77 -0.70
CA PHE A 67 4.48 41.76 -1.49
C PHE A 67 5.35 42.96 -1.85
N PHE A 68 6.15 43.44 -0.89
CA PHE A 68 7.05 44.58 -1.07
C PHE A 68 8.37 44.21 -1.78
N THR A 69 8.96 43.04 -1.52
CA THR A 69 10.25 42.67 -2.11
C THR A 69 10.13 42.12 -3.52
N ARG A 70 9.01 41.43 -3.85
CA ARG A 70 8.79 40.73 -5.12
C ARG A 70 10.08 40.05 -5.61
N PRO A 71 10.58 39.05 -4.87
CA PRO A 71 11.91 38.52 -5.08
C PRO A 71 12.09 38.09 -6.53
N THR A 72 13.15 38.59 -7.15
CA THR A 72 13.51 38.22 -8.51
C THR A 72 14.04 36.79 -8.56
N SER A 73 14.09 36.19 -9.74
CA SER A 73 14.66 34.84 -9.92
C SER A 73 16.11 34.71 -9.45
N LYS A 74 16.86 35.83 -9.41
CA LYS A 74 18.24 35.91 -8.89
C LYS A 74 18.31 35.88 -7.36
N GLU A 75 17.26 36.33 -6.69
CA GLU A 75 17.17 36.47 -5.22
C GLU A 75 16.56 35.24 -4.55
N LEU A 76 15.75 34.47 -5.28
CA LEU A 76 15.12 33.25 -4.78
C LEU A 76 16.11 32.20 -4.20
N PRO A 77 17.32 32.00 -4.74
CA PRO A 77 18.32 31.11 -4.15
C PRO A 77 18.71 31.50 -2.71
N GLU A 78 18.80 32.80 -2.41
CA GLU A 78 19.12 33.30 -1.07
C GLU A 78 17.96 33.01 -0.10
N LEU A 79 16.71 33.17 -0.57
CA LEU A 79 15.49 32.79 0.16
C LEU A 79 15.49 31.30 0.52
N LEU A 80 15.76 30.45 -0.46
CA LEU A 80 15.80 28.99 -0.31
C LEU A 80 16.93 28.55 0.64
N ALA A 81 18.09 29.21 0.53
CA ALA A 81 19.22 28.99 1.41
C ALA A 81 18.91 29.30 2.88
N ALA A 82 18.31 30.47 3.15
CA ALA A 82 17.88 30.84 4.50
C ALA A 82 16.89 29.82 5.08
N THR A 83 15.98 29.35 4.23
CA THR A 83 14.98 28.34 4.63
C THR A 83 15.64 27.00 4.96
N LEU A 84 16.63 26.58 4.18
CA LEU A 84 17.39 25.35 4.41
C LEU A 84 18.20 25.40 5.71
N LEU A 85 18.81 26.55 6.03
CA LEU A 85 19.52 26.74 7.30
C LEU A 85 18.57 26.65 8.49
N LEU A 86 17.41 27.29 8.42
CA LEU A 86 16.39 27.16 9.47
C LEU A 86 15.94 25.72 9.64
N LEU A 87 15.72 25.01 8.54
CA LEU A 87 15.34 23.60 8.59
C LEU A 87 16.43 22.76 9.28
N PHE A 88 17.70 23.00 8.97
CA PHE A 88 18.83 22.31 9.59
C PHE A 88 18.87 22.50 11.11
N PHE A 89 18.58 23.69 11.59
CA PHE A 89 18.55 23.96 13.04
C PHE A 89 17.20 23.62 13.71
N SER A 90 16.14 23.35 12.94
CA SER A 90 14.82 23.04 13.48
C SER A 90 14.75 21.70 14.21
N GLY A 91 13.80 21.55 15.15
CA GLY A 91 13.49 20.28 15.80
C GLY A 91 12.91 19.20 14.88
N TRP A 92 12.61 19.51 13.60
CA TRP A 92 12.12 18.50 12.65
C TRP A 92 13.11 17.35 12.50
N LEU A 93 14.41 17.65 12.47
CA LEU A 93 15.48 16.67 12.27
C LEU A 93 15.69 15.68 13.44
N THR A 94 14.96 15.84 14.54
CA THR A 94 14.94 14.88 15.65
C THR A 94 13.70 13.97 15.62
N ARG A 95 12.78 14.18 14.67
CA ARG A 95 11.57 13.37 14.51
C ARG A 95 11.87 11.99 13.86
N PRO A 96 10.95 11.01 13.93
CA PRO A 96 11.18 9.61 13.57
C PRO A 96 11.53 9.34 12.10
N PHE A 97 11.49 10.36 11.24
CA PHE A 97 12.08 10.29 9.90
C PHE A 97 13.61 10.10 9.94
N GLY A 98 14.25 10.47 11.07
CA GLY A 98 15.63 10.14 11.39
C GLY A 98 15.77 8.65 11.68
N LEU A 99 16.54 7.97 10.83
CA LEU A 99 16.68 6.52 10.83
C LEU A 99 17.86 5.99 11.63
N LEU A 100 18.66 6.90 12.15
CA LEU A 100 19.59 6.63 13.21
C LEU A 100 18.90 7.06 14.50
N GLN A 101 18.63 6.10 15.39
CA GLN A 101 18.17 6.31 16.76
C GLN A 101 19.24 7.02 17.62
N GLY A 102 20.01 7.92 17.03
CA GLY A 102 20.85 8.88 17.72
C GLY A 102 20.09 10.18 17.94
N PRO A 103 20.65 11.14 18.71
CA PRO A 103 19.97 12.38 19.04
C PRO A 103 19.61 13.28 17.83
N SER A 104 20.16 13.03 16.62
CA SER A 104 19.94 13.88 15.43
C SER A 104 20.59 13.36 14.13
N ILE A 105 19.92 13.48 12.96
CA ILE A 105 20.46 13.18 11.59
C ILE A 105 21.42 14.27 11.05
N ARG A 106 21.67 15.32 11.82
CA ARG A 106 22.49 16.47 11.38
C ARG A 106 23.94 16.11 11.08
N GLY A 107 24.51 15.11 11.77
CA GLY A 107 25.90 14.70 11.55
C GLY A 107 26.11 14.15 10.15
N GLU A 108 25.19 13.30 9.69
CA GLU A 108 25.17 12.71 8.36
C GLU A 108 24.96 13.80 7.29
N ILE A 109 24.04 14.73 7.55
CA ILE A 109 23.80 15.88 6.67
C ILE A 109 25.09 16.69 6.51
N LEU A 110 25.78 17.02 7.60
CA LEU A 110 27.04 17.79 7.56
C LEU A 110 28.16 17.00 6.86
N LEU A 111 28.26 15.69 7.11
CA LEU A 111 29.24 14.83 6.44
C LEU A 111 29.04 14.82 4.92
N PHE A 112 27.82 14.57 4.47
CA PHE A 112 27.51 14.56 3.03
C PHE A 112 27.62 15.96 2.42
N ALA A 113 27.29 17.02 3.16
CA ALA A 113 27.51 18.39 2.72
C ALA A 113 29.00 18.73 2.57
N LEU A 114 29.85 18.26 3.49
CA LEU A 114 31.30 18.42 3.39
C LEU A 114 31.83 17.69 2.15
N LEU A 115 31.47 16.42 1.97
CA LEU A 115 31.84 15.63 0.80
C LEU A 115 31.41 16.32 -0.49
N ALA A 116 30.16 16.79 -0.56
CA ALA A 116 29.62 17.50 -1.71
C ALA A 116 30.38 18.80 -2.01
N THR A 117 30.79 19.53 -0.97
CA THR A 117 31.59 20.75 -1.11
C THR A 117 32.97 20.43 -1.69
N LEU A 118 33.63 19.39 -1.16
CA LEU A 118 34.94 18.94 -1.63
C LEU A 118 34.88 18.46 -3.09
N THR A 119 33.79 17.80 -3.47
CA THR A 119 33.61 17.26 -4.83
C THR A 119 32.84 18.19 -5.77
N TRP A 120 32.60 19.45 -5.39
CA TRP A 120 31.71 20.37 -6.12
C TRP A 120 32.07 20.55 -7.60
N LYS A 121 33.37 20.58 -7.93
CA LYS A 121 33.87 20.70 -9.31
C LYS A 121 33.39 19.57 -10.22
N TRP A 122 33.06 18.41 -9.65
CA TRP A 122 32.66 17.19 -10.34
C TRP A 122 31.14 16.96 -10.32
N GLN A 123 30.36 17.90 -9.78
CA GLN A 123 28.92 17.75 -9.55
C GLN A 123 28.11 17.34 -10.80
N ARG A 124 28.54 17.77 -12.00
CA ARG A 124 27.87 17.45 -13.26
C ARG A 124 27.86 15.95 -13.54
N TRP A 125 28.93 15.26 -13.15
CA TRP A 125 29.09 13.82 -13.31
C TRP A 125 28.61 13.07 -12.07
N LEU A 126 28.93 13.60 -10.89
CA LEU A 126 28.59 12.95 -9.63
C LEU A 126 27.09 12.87 -9.38
N LEU A 127 26.29 13.86 -9.75
CA LEU A 127 24.85 13.80 -9.44
C LEU A 127 24.12 12.65 -10.19
N PRO A 128 24.29 12.46 -11.52
CA PRO A 128 23.77 11.27 -12.19
C PRO A 128 24.33 9.97 -11.62
N THR A 129 25.65 9.87 -11.43
CA THR A 129 26.29 8.66 -10.88
C THR A 129 25.77 8.34 -9.49
N ALA A 130 25.57 9.36 -8.66
CA ALA A 130 25.10 9.19 -7.31
C ALA A 130 23.62 8.79 -7.25
N LEU A 131 22.80 9.14 -8.25
CA LEU A 131 21.48 8.53 -8.40
C LEU A 131 21.62 7.01 -8.49
N PHE A 132 22.44 6.52 -9.42
CA PHE A 132 22.63 5.07 -9.61
C PHE A 132 23.23 4.40 -8.37
N ILE A 133 24.21 5.03 -7.71
CA ILE A 133 24.80 4.52 -6.48
C ILE A 133 23.75 4.46 -5.37
N CYS A 134 23.00 5.53 -5.13
CA CYS A 134 21.96 5.56 -4.08
C CYS A 134 20.94 4.44 -4.28
N HIS A 135 20.40 4.30 -5.49
CA HIS A 135 19.41 3.25 -5.77
C HIS A 135 20.04 1.86 -5.68
N GLY A 136 21.24 1.66 -6.23
CA GLY A 136 21.97 0.41 -6.12
C GLY A 136 22.25 0.00 -4.66
N LEU A 137 22.60 0.96 -3.80
CA LEU A 137 22.76 0.72 -2.36
C LEU A 137 21.44 0.35 -1.69
N LEU A 138 20.33 1.01 -2.03
CA LEU A 138 19.00 0.66 -1.50
C LEU A 138 18.58 -0.76 -1.92
N PHE A 139 18.80 -1.13 -3.19
CA PHE A 139 18.63 -2.50 -3.67
C PHE A 139 19.46 -3.48 -2.86
N LEU A 140 20.76 -3.21 -2.73
CA LEU A 140 21.68 -4.07 -1.99
C LEU A 140 21.27 -4.23 -0.52
N TRP A 141 20.96 -3.13 0.17
CA TRP A 141 20.53 -3.18 1.57
C TRP A 141 19.20 -3.90 1.76
N PHE A 142 18.26 -3.75 0.83
CA PHE A 142 17.00 -4.50 0.87
C PHE A 142 17.23 -6.01 0.78
N PHE A 143 18.04 -6.47 -0.18
CA PHE A 143 18.34 -7.89 -0.35
C PHE A 143 19.23 -8.44 0.78
N GLN A 144 20.19 -7.66 1.28
CA GLN A 144 20.98 -8.04 2.46
C GLN A 144 20.11 -8.20 3.70
N SER A 145 19.10 -7.35 3.87
CA SER A 145 18.20 -7.43 5.04
C SER A 145 17.20 -8.58 4.90
N ALA A 146 16.82 -8.90 3.67
CA ALA A 146 15.99 -10.05 3.36
C ALA A 146 16.72 -11.38 3.62
N ASP A 147 18.03 -11.44 3.34
CA ASP A 147 18.86 -12.63 3.52
C ASP A 147 18.24 -13.87 2.84
N GLY A 148 17.82 -13.71 1.59
CA GLY A 148 17.12 -14.74 0.81
C GLY A 148 15.66 -15.01 1.21
N ARG A 149 15.18 -14.48 2.35
CA ARG A 149 13.81 -14.69 2.83
C ARG A 149 12.82 -13.74 2.17
N MET A 150 11.61 -14.22 1.92
CA MET A 150 10.54 -13.41 1.33
C MET A 150 10.10 -12.30 2.29
N LEU A 151 9.80 -11.10 1.78
CA LEU A 151 9.12 -10.06 2.57
C LEU A 151 7.75 -10.58 3.03
N PHE A 152 7.48 -10.49 4.34
CA PHE A 152 6.37 -11.22 4.97
C PHE A 152 5.56 -10.36 5.95
N SER A 153 5.68 -9.03 5.89
CA SER A 153 4.93 -8.13 6.77
C SER A 153 3.48 -7.97 6.28
N ASP A 154 2.53 -8.07 7.20
CA ASP A 154 1.10 -7.78 6.99
C ASP A 154 0.56 -8.40 5.68
N ASP A 155 0.08 -7.62 4.70
CA ASP A 155 -0.48 -8.11 3.43
C ASP A 155 0.56 -8.58 2.39
N ASN A 156 1.87 -8.48 2.63
CA ASN A 156 2.85 -8.95 1.65
C ASN A 156 2.65 -10.42 1.24
N PRO A 157 2.45 -11.38 2.18
CA PRO A 157 2.14 -12.77 1.84
C PRO A 157 0.84 -12.90 1.04
N THR A 158 -0.21 -12.17 1.41
CA THR A 158 -1.48 -12.16 0.67
C THR A 158 -1.32 -11.60 -0.74
N PHE A 159 -0.51 -10.56 -0.91
CA PHE A 159 -0.20 -9.99 -2.21
C PHE A 159 0.63 -10.96 -3.05
N PHE A 160 1.64 -11.60 -2.47
CA PHE A 160 2.41 -12.69 -3.09
C PHE A 160 1.49 -13.82 -3.57
N TYR A 161 0.58 -14.28 -2.71
CA TYR A 161 -0.39 -15.32 -3.05
C TYR A 161 -1.26 -14.92 -4.25
N ARG A 162 -1.73 -13.68 -4.30
CA ARG A 162 -2.50 -13.18 -5.45
C ARG A 162 -1.68 -13.13 -6.73
N LEU A 163 -0.38 -12.84 -6.68
CA LEU A 163 0.48 -12.88 -7.87
C LEU A 163 0.65 -14.31 -8.40
N LEU A 164 0.78 -15.31 -7.52
CA LEU A 164 0.79 -16.73 -7.90
C LEU A 164 -0.51 -17.10 -8.63
N LEU A 165 -1.65 -16.78 -8.01
CA LEU A 165 -2.96 -17.02 -8.59
C LEU A 165 -3.16 -16.31 -9.94
N LEU A 166 -2.67 -15.08 -10.10
CA LEU A 166 -2.77 -14.37 -11.38
C LEU A 166 -1.85 -14.95 -12.44
N LYS A 167 -0.65 -15.41 -12.08
CA LYS A 167 0.25 -16.08 -13.01
C LYS A 167 -0.42 -17.31 -13.63
N GLU A 168 -1.16 -18.07 -12.82
CA GLU A 168 -1.84 -19.29 -13.25
C GLU A 168 -3.12 -19.01 -14.03
N HIS A 169 -3.91 -18.01 -13.62
CA HIS A 169 -5.28 -17.86 -14.10
C HIS A 169 -5.57 -16.64 -14.95
N PHE A 170 -4.69 -15.64 -15.02
CA PHE A 170 -4.94 -14.45 -15.86
C PHE A 170 -4.91 -14.82 -17.36
N PRO A 171 -5.91 -14.39 -18.18
CA PRO A 171 -6.94 -13.38 -17.91
C PRO A 171 -8.28 -13.91 -17.36
N ASN A 172 -8.40 -15.20 -17.06
CA ASN A 172 -9.62 -15.87 -16.60
C ASN A 172 -9.91 -15.63 -15.10
N ILE A 173 -10.09 -14.37 -14.72
CA ILE A 173 -10.52 -13.96 -13.38
C ILE A 173 -11.92 -13.33 -13.41
N PRO A 174 -12.72 -13.43 -12.33
CA PRO A 174 -12.52 -14.25 -11.13
C PRO A 174 -12.75 -15.75 -11.37
N PHE A 175 -12.22 -16.62 -10.50
CA PHE A 175 -12.33 -18.09 -10.57
C PHE A 175 -12.66 -18.71 -9.20
N TYR A 176 -12.97 -20.00 -9.19
CA TYR A 176 -13.23 -20.79 -7.97
C TYR A 176 -11.94 -21.34 -7.38
N ASN A 177 -11.61 -21.01 -6.13
CA ASN A 177 -10.42 -21.52 -5.47
C ASN A 177 -10.78 -22.55 -4.39
N PRO A 178 -10.65 -23.86 -4.65
CA PRO A 178 -11.05 -24.92 -3.73
C PRO A 178 -10.10 -25.11 -2.55
N LEU A 179 -8.88 -24.53 -2.61
CA LEU A 179 -7.84 -24.70 -1.59
C LEU A 179 -8.10 -23.88 -0.31
N TRP A 180 -9.14 -23.05 -0.27
CA TRP A 180 -9.52 -22.23 0.87
C TRP A 180 -10.94 -22.52 1.33
N ASN A 181 -11.15 -22.90 2.59
CA ASN A 181 -12.46 -23.09 3.23
C ASN A 181 -13.42 -24.00 2.42
N GLY A 182 -12.86 -24.96 1.68
CA GLY A 182 -13.60 -25.85 0.79
C GLY A 182 -14.11 -25.18 -0.49
N GLY A 183 -13.66 -23.98 -0.83
CA GLY A 183 -14.08 -23.22 -1.99
C GLY A 183 -14.36 -21.75 -1.68
N ILE A 184 -13.62 -20.84 -2.33
CA ILE A 184 -13.93 -19.41 -2.32
C ILE A 184 -14.04 -18.84 -3.74
N ASP A 185 -14.80 -17.77 -3.86
CA ASP A 185 -14.85 -16.92 -5.03
C ASP A 185 -13.65 -15.95 -5.03
N ALA A 186 -12.61 -16.26 -5.81
CA ALA A 186 -11.37 -15.49 -5.87
C ALA A 186 -11.56 -14.22 -6.71
N ARG A 187 -12.16 -13.18 -6.10
CA ARG A 187 -12.46 -11.88 -6.73
C ARG A 187 -11.75 -10.69 -6.09
N ASP A 188 -10.89 -10.92 -5.12
CA ASP A 188 -10.23 -9.82 -4.39
C ASP A 188 -9.13 -9.11 -5.23
N PHE A 189 -8.81 -9.64 -6.42
CA PHE A 189 -7.93 -9.00 -7.39
C PHE A 189 -8.44 -7.60 -7.81
N PHE A 190 -9.77 -7.43 -7.85
CA PHE A 190 -10.42 -6.21 -8.29
C PHE A 190 -10.30 -5.06 -7.28
N ALA A 191 -10.41 -5.36 -5.99
CA ALA A 191 -10.42 -4.34 -4.95
C ALA A 191 -9.01 -3.93 -4.48
N THR A 192 -8.04 -4.83 -4.61
CA THR A 192 -6.70 -4.67 -4.00
C THR A 192 -5.71 -3.96 -4.91
N GLY A 193 -6.02 -3.82 -6.20
CA GLY A 193 -5.15 -3.21 -7.19
C GLY A 193 -3.99 -4.10 -7.66
N VAL A 194 -3.89 -5.36 -7.21
CA VAL A 194 -2.78 -6.27 -7.57
C VAL A 194 -2.54 -6.41 -9.08
N LEU A 195 -3.58 -6.25 -9.90
CA LEU A 195 -3.44 -6.29 -11.36
C LEU A 195 -2.49 -5.23 -11.92
N ASN A 196 -2.37 -4.05 -11.32
CA ASN A 196 -1.44 -3.04 -11.83
C ASN A 196 0.01 -3.52 -11.74
N THR A 197 0.35 -4.18 -10.64
CA THR A 197 1.70 -4.66 -10.35
C THR A 197 1.95 -5.91 -11.18
N PHE A 198 0.97 -6.80 -11.26
CA PHE A 198 1.02 -7.98 -12.12
C PHE A 198 1.25 -7.60 -13.59
N LEU A 199 0.48 -6.67 -14.15
CA LEU A 199 0.62 -6.26 -15.55
C LEU A 199 1.90 -5.47 -15.82
N LEU A 200 2.33 -4.64 -14.86
CA LEU A 200 3.60 -3.90 -14.97
C LEU A 200 4.80 -4.84 -15.02
N PHE A 201 4.76 -5.95 -14.26
CA PHE A 201 5.86 -6.92 -14.16
C PHE A 201 5.54 -8.26 -14.81
N SER A 202 4.53 -8.33 -15.68
CA SER A 202 4.10 -9.61 -16.27
C SER A 202 5.21 -10.33 -17.04
N PRO A 203 6.14 -9.65 -17.75
CA PRO A 203 7.25 -10.35 -18.39
C PRO A 203 8.10 -11.12 -17.36
N LEU A 204 8.45 -10.49 -16.23
CA LEU A 204 9.24 -11.14 -15.17
C LEU A 204 8.45 -12.25 -14.47
N ILE A 205 7.17 -12.01 -14.17
CA ILE A 205 6.30 -12.97 -13.48
C ILE A 205 6.10 -14.25 -14.30
N TYR A 206 5.95 -14.14 -15.62
CA TYR A 206 5.84 -15.31 -16.48
C TYR A 206 7.19 -16.01 -16.72
N THR A 207 8.30 -15.26 -16.78
CA THR A 207 9.64 -15.84 -16.98
C THR A 207 10.19 -16.57 -15.75
N PHE A 208 9.92 -16.08 -14.54
CA PHE A 208 10.52 -16.62 -13.30
C PHE A 208 9.46 -17.10 -12.31
N GLU A 209 9.84 -17.95 -11.36
CA GLU A 209 8.99 -18.32 -10.24
C GLU A 209 8.72 -17.10 -9.34
N VAL A 210 7.45 -16.82 -9.06
CA VAL A 210 7.04 -15.63 -8.30
C VAL A 210 7.72 -15.59 -6.93
N HIS A 211 7.89 -16.75 -6.28
CA HIS A 211 8.55 -16.88 -4.98
C HIS A 211 9.98 -16.31 -5.02
N SER A 212 10.74 -16.70 -6.04
CA SER A 212 12.15 -16.33 -6.22
C SER A 212 12.34 -14.86 -6.61
N ILE A 213 11.34 -14.24 -7.24
CA ILE A 213 11.43 -12.83 -7.68
C ILE A 213 10.57 -11.86 -6.88
N TYR A 214 9.79 -12.30 -5.89
CA TYR A 214 8.86 -11.42 -5.18
C TYR A 214 9.54 -10.17 -4.61
N ASN A 215 10.63 -10.37 -3.86
CA ASN A 215 11.44 -9.29 -3.32
C ASN A 215 12.02 -8.39 -4.42
N LEU A 216 12.42 -8.95 -5.56
CA LEU A 216 12.87 -8.17 -6.71
C LEU A 216 11.75 -7.28 -7.26
N LEU A 217 10.51 -7.78 -7.36
CA LEU A 217 9.37 -6.97 -7.80
C LEU A 217 9.11 -5.79 -6.86
N VAL A 218 9.15 -6.02 -5.54
CA VAL A 218 9.01 -4.95 -4.53
C VAL A 218 10.14 -3.93 -4.67
N ALA A 219 11.39 -4.38 -4.78
CA ALA A 219 12.55 -3.50 -4.91
C ALA A 219 12.53 -2.70 -6.22
N LEU A 220 12.18 -3.31 -7.35
CA LEU A 220 12.00 -2.64 -8.64
C LEU A 220 10.92 -1.57 -8.57
N LEU A 221 9.83 -1.82 -7.84
CA LEU A 221 8.78 -0.82 -7.67
C LEU A 221 9.27 0.40 -6.88
N LEU A 222 9.88 0.16 -5.71
CA LEU A 222 10.30 1.23 -4.79
C LEU A 222 11.52 2.01 -5.27
N PHE A 223 12.50 1.32 -5.85
CA PHE A 223 13.80 1.90 -6.20
C PHE A 223 14.04 1.99 -7.70
N GLY A 224 13.13 1.47 -8.54
CA GLY A 224 13.16 1.63 -9.99
C GLY A 224 12.02 2.49 -10.51
N VAL A 225 10.77 2.07 -10.30
CA VAL A 225 9.58 2.71 -10.88
C VAL A 225 9.36 4.11 -10.32
N VAL A 226 9.41 4.29 -8.99
CA VAL A 226 9.27 5.62 -8.35
C VAL A 226 10.25 6.66 -8.92
N PRO A 227 11.58 6.45 -8.86
CA PRO A 227 12.53 7.45 -9.35
C PRO A 227 12.43 7.65 -10.86
N LEU A 228 12.18 6.60 -11.65
CA LEU A 228 12.03 6.71 -13.10
C LEU A 228 10.77 7.50 -13.49
N SER A 229 9.64 7.22 -12.85
CA SER A 229 8.37 7.93 -13.03
C SER A 229 8.52 9.40 -12.69
N THR A 230 9.08 9.74 -11.53
CA THR A 230 9.34 11.13 -11.12
C THR A 230 10.34 11.83 -12.04
N PHE A 231 11.38 11.13 -12.50
CA PHE A 231 12.35 11.69 -13.46
C PHE A 231 11.65 12.05 -14.77
N ALA A 232 10.96 11.07 -15.38
CA ALA A 232 10.25 11.24 -16.64
C ALA A 232 9.19 12.33 -16.56
N ALA A 233 8.42 12.36 -15.47
CA ALA A 233 7.45 13.41 -15.19
C ALA A 233 8.10 14.79 -15.15
N SER A 234 9.21 14.92 -14.42
CA SER A 234 9.99 16.17 -14.33
C SER A 234 10.49 16.62 -15.71
N ARG A 235 10.96 15.71 -16.55
CA ARG A 235 11.38 16.02 -17.93
C ARG A 235 10.21 16.52 -18.78
N ILE A 236 9.04 15.89 -18.65
CA ILE A 236 7.83 16.28 -19.39
C ILE A 236 7.31 17.65 -18.96
N PHE A 237 7.36 17.97 -17.66
CA PHE A 237 7.04 19.31 -17.12
C PHE A 237 8.11 20.38 -17.42
N GLY A 238 9.16 20.07 -18.20
CA GLY A 238 10.14 21.05 -18.65
C GLY A 238 11.21 21.42 -17.60
N LEU A 239 11.42 20.61 -16.56
CA LEU A 239 12.54 20.81 -15.64
C LEU A 239 13.86 20.55 -16.38
N SER A 240 15.00 20.94 -15.79
CA SER A 240 16.34 20.53 -16.29
C SER A 240 16.63 19.07 -15.91
N SER A 241 17.61 18.42 -16.56
CA SER A 241 17.98 17.05 -16.18
C SER A 241 18.42 16.97 -14.72
N ARG A 242 19.14 18.01 -14.25
CA ARG A 242 19.50 18.17 -12.84
C ARG A 242 18.27 18.23 -11.93
N GLY A 243 17.27 19.04 -12.27
CA GLY A 243 16.03 19.13 -11.49
C GLY A 243 15.26 17.81 -11.45
N GLY A 244 15.23 17.07 -12.56
CA GLY A 244 14.66 15.72 -12.60
C GLY A 244 15.40 14.73 -11.71
N LEU A 245 16.75 14.70 -11.75
CA LEU A 245 17.55 13.83 -10.90
C LEU A 245 17.33 14.12 -9.40
N LEU A 246 17.31 15.40 -9.03
CA LEU A 246 17.04 15.82 -7.65
C LEU A 246 15.62 15.42 -7.20
N ALA A 247 14.62 15.59 -8.06
CA ALA A 247 13.25 15.14 -7.79
C ALA A 247 13.17 13.63 -7.59
N SER A 248 13.91 12.84 -8.39
CA SER A 248 13.93 11.38 -8.27
C SER A 248 14.59 10.90 -6.98
N ILE A 249 15.69 11.50 -6.55
CA ILE A 249 16.32 11.18 -5.25
C ILE A 249 15.38 11.55 -4.11
N LEU A 250 14.73 12.72 -4.18
CA LEU A 250 13.74 13.12 -3.17
C LEU A 250 12.57 12.15 -3.07
N ALA A 251 12.05 11.69 -4.22
CA ALA A 251 10.89 10.82 -4.28
C ALA A 251 11.14 9.48 -3.57
N THR A 252 12.35 8.92 -3.68
CA THR A 252 12.68 7.67 -2.98
C THR A 252 12.78 7.89 -1.48
N SER A 253 13.45 8.94 -1.01
CA SER A 253 13.46 9.25 0.42
C SER A 253 12.31 10.14 0.87
N SER A 254 11.11 10.05 0.30
CA SER A 254 10.07 11.08 0.48
C SER A 254 9.39 11.05 1.85
N SER A 255 9.16 9.86 2.43
CA SER A 255 8.63 9.70 3.79
C SER A 255 8.83 8.30 4.37
N LEU A 256 8.78 8.19 5.69
CA LEU A 256 8.63 6.94 6.42
C LEU A 256 7.27 6.27 6.13
N LEU A 257 6.19 7.06 5.97
CA LEU A 257 4.86 6.53 5.64
C LEU A 257 4.83 5.82 4.28
N TRP A 258 5.57 6.30 3.28
CA TRP A 258 5.71 5.61 2.00
C TRP A 258 6.19 4.16 2.19
N TYR A 259 7.28 3.99 2.95
CA TYR A 259 7.83 2.66 3.23
C TYR A 259 6.96 1.83 4.17
N ARG A 260 6.21 2.47 5.06
CA ARG A 260 5.21 1.78 5.88
C ARG A 260 4.14 1.11 5.02
N TRP A 261 3.55 1.85 4.08
CA TRP A 261 2.52 1.31 3.18
C TRP A 261 3.05 0.21 2.26
N ALA A 262 4.30 0.32 1.82
CA ALA A 262 4.91 -0.65 0.94
C ALA A 262 5.44 -1.89 1.67
N LEU A 263 6.31 -1.70 2.66
CA LEU A 263 7.08 -2.78 3.27
C LEU A 263 6.42 -3.36 4.51
N GLN A 264 5.79 -2.54 5.35
CA GLN A 264 5.09 -3.04 6.54
C GLN A 264 3.69 -3.55 6.17
N PHE A 265 2.88 -2.73 5.51
CA PHE A 265 1.49 -3.07 5.24
C PHE A 265 1.29 -3.92 3.99
N GLY A 266 2.20 -3.93 3.02
CA GLY A 266 2.08 -4.77 1.82
C GLY A 266 0.99 -4.33 0.84
N THR A 267 0.59 -3.06 0.86
CA THR A 267 -0.50 -2.51 0.02
C THR A 267 -0.05 -2.20 -1.41
N MET A 268 0.58 -3.17 -2.06
CA MET A 268 1.37 -2.97 -3.28
C MET A 268 0.58 -2.43 -4.48
N GLY A 269 -0.73 -2.69 -4.56
CA GLY A 269 -1.60 -2.05 -5.55
C GLY A 269 -1.64 -0.52 -5.42
N PHE A 270 -1.76 -0.01 -4.19
CA PHE A 270 -1.67 1.43 -3.90
C PHE A 270 -0.27 1.97 -4.19
N VAL A 271 0.78 1.23 -3.80
CA VAL A 271 2.18 1.62 -4.02
C VAL A 271 2.44 1.80 -5.52
N THR A 272 1.99 0.86 -6.36
CA THR A 272 2.16 0.95 -7.81
C THR A 272 1.45 2.15 -8.41
N SER A 273 0.19 2.39 -8.06
CA SER A 273 -0.52 3.59 -8.54
C SER A 273 0.15 4.88 -8.06
N THR A 274 0.60 4.93 -6.80
CA THR A 274 1.28 6.11 -6.26
C THR A 274 2.62 6.37 -6.93
N ALA A 275 3.39 5.32 -7.23
CA ALA A 275 4.63 5.42 -8.00
C ALA A 275 4.40 5.94 -9.43
N LEU A 276 3.27 5.60 -10.06
CA LEU A 276 2.92 6.03 -11.42
C LEU A 276 2.25 7.42 -11.48
N LEU A 277 1.71 7.93 -10.37
CA LEU A 277 1.00 9.22 -10.33
C LEU A 277 1.80 10.39 -10.93
N PRO A 278 3.10 10.61 -10.60
CA PRO A 278 3.90 11.66 -11.23
C PRO A 278 3.85 11.62 -12.77
N LEU A 279 4.04 10.43 -13.35
CA LEU A 279 4.03 10.23 -14.80
C LEU A 279 2.62 10.38 -15.39
N THR A 280 1.58 9.89 -14.70
CA THR A 280 0.17 10.09 -15.08
C THR A 280 -0.16 11.58 -15.24
N LEU A 281 0.20 12.41 -14.26
CA LEU A 281 -0.05 13.85 -14.33
C LEU A 281 0.72 14.51 -15.47
N ALA A 282 1.96 14.09 -15.69
CA ALA A 282 2.83 14.64 -16.73
C ALA A 282 2.34 14.28 -18.16
N LEU A 283 1.88 13.05 -18.37
CA LEU A 283 1.28 12.62 -19.63
C LEU A 283 -0.06 13.33 -19.88
N GLY A 284 -0.88 13.50 -18.83
CA GLY A 284 -2.08 14.34 -18.90
C GLY A 284 -1.77 15.79 -19.29
N TYR A 285 -0.73 16.39 -18.69
CA TYR A 285 -0.26 17.74 -19.02
C TYR A 285 0.10 17.92 -20.50
N ARG A 286 0.68 16.90 -21.17
CA ARG A 286 1.04 17.00 -22.59
C ARG A 286 -0.14 17.37 -23.48
N TYR A 287 -1.35 16.88 -23.19
CA TYR A 287 -2.56 17.20 -23.95
C TYR A 287 -2.97 18.68 -23.84
N PHE A 288 -2.57 19.36 -22.76
CA PHE A 288 -2.83 20.80 -22.58
C PHE A 288 -1.74 21.66 -23.21
N GLU A 289 -0.49 21.22 -23.25
CA GLU A 289 0.65 22.04 -23.69
C GLU A 289 0.87 21.98 -25.21
N HIS A 290 0.83 20.78 -25.81
CA HIS A 290 1.21 20.58 -27.22
C HIS A 290 0.02 20.63 -28.18
N GLU A 291 0.27 21.11 -29.40
CA GLU A 291 -0.75 21.13 -30.47
C GLU A 291 -1.02 19.74 -31.07
N ARG A 292 -0.04 18.83 -30.99
CA ARG A 292 -0.15 17.47 -31.55
C ARG A 292 0.50 16.45 -30.63
N ILE A 293 -0.31 15.54 -30.09
CA ILE A 293 0.14 14.33 -29.41
C ILE A 293 0.48 13.26 -30.46
N SER A 294 1.57 12.52 -30.27
CA SER A 294 1.89 11.38 -31.14
C SER A 294 1.13 10.12 -30.71
N ALA A 295 0.98 9.15 -31.62
CA ALA A 295 0.32 7.87 -31.30
C ALA A 295 1.03 7.14 -30.15
N LEU A 296 2.37 7.18 -30.10
CA LEU A 296 3.17 6.59 -29.03
C LEU A 296 2.90 7.26 -27.67
N GLN A 297 2.77 8.59 -27.64
CA GLN A 297 2.43 9.32 -26.42
C GLN A 297 1.01 9.02 -25.95
N ALA A 298 0.05 8.91 -26.87
CA ALA A 298 -1.31 8.50 -26.57
C ALA A 298 -1.33 7.08 -25.98
N LEU A 299 -0.64 6.13 -26.62
CA LEU A 299 -0.49 4.76 -26.13
C LEU A 299 0.15 4.73 -24.73
N ALA A 300 1.25 5.45 -24.53
CA ALA A 300 1.89 5.57 -23.22
C ALA A 300 0.94 6.13 -22.16
N THR A 301 0.13 7.14 -22.52
CA THR A 301 -0.90 7.70 -21.64
C THR A 301 -1.94 6.66 -21.27
N ILE A 302 -2.50 5.95 -22.25
CA ILE A 302 -3.50 4.89 -22.02
C ILE A 302 -2.92 3.80 -21.12
N THR A 303 -1.69 3.33 -21.38
CA THR A 303 -1.05 2.27 -20.59
C THR A 303 -0.78 2.72 -19.16
N VAL A 304 -0.14 3.88 -18.95
CA VAL A 304 0.20 4.37 -17.61
C VAL A 304 -1.04 4.73 -16.81
N VAL A 305 -2.01 5.42 -17.41
CA VAL A 305 -3.29 5.72 -16.76
C VAL A 305 -4.05 4.44 -16.45
N SER A 306 -4.00 3.43 -17.31
CA SER A 306 -4.67 2.15 -17.03
C SER A 306 -4.05 1.42 -15.85
N LEU A 307 -2.73 1.27 -15.81
CA LEU A 307 -2.03 0.69 -14.66
C LEU A 307 -2.30 1.48 -13.39
N TYR A 308 -2.36 2.81 -13.48
CA TYR A 308 -2.69 3.69 -12.37
C TYR A 308 -4.11 3.46 -11.82
N LEU A 309 -5.13 3.36 -12.69
CA LEU A 309 -6.54 3.26 -12.31
C LEU A 309 -6.99 1.86 -11.85
N LEU A 310 -6.18 0.82 -12.09
CA LEU A 310 -6.48 -0.53 -11.60
C LEU A 310 -6.51 -0.63 -10.05
N TRP A 311 -5.93 0.34 -9.34
CA TRP A 311 -6.32 0.63 -7.95
C TRP A 311 -7.39 1.72 -7.95
N SER A 312 -8.68 1.34 -7.89
CA SER A 312 -9.80 2.24 -8.16
C SER A 312 -9.80 3.57 -7.37
N PRO A 313 -9.40 3.63 -6.07
CA PRO A 313 -9.31 4.90 -5.35
C PRO A 313 -8.33 5.91 -5.98
N ALA A 314 -7.37 5.46 -6.79
CA ALA A 314 -6.44 6.33 -7.51
C ALA A 314 -7.16 7.36 -8.40
N GLY A 315 -8.36 7.03 -8.91
CA GLY A 315 -9.16 7.97 -9.72
C GLY A 315 -9.46 9.29 -9.00
N ILE A 316 -9.59 9.27 -7.67
CA ILE A 316 -9.84 10.47 -6.85
C ILE A 316 -8.69 11.47 -6.98
N ALA A 317 -7.44 11.00 -7.05
CA ALA A 317 -6.28 11.86 -7.18
C ALA A 317 -6.19 12.55 -8.56
N CYS A 318 -6.92 12.06 -9.57
CA CYS A 318 -7.02 12.66 -10.91
C CYS A 318 -8.12 13.72 -11.06
N ILE A 319 -8.94 13.98 -10.03
CA ILE A 319 -10.05 14.94 -10.10
C ILE A 319 -9.62 16.33 -10.61
N PRO A 320 -8.51 16.93 -10.14
CA PRO A 320 -8.05 18.23 -10.65
C PRO A 320 -7.73 18.20 -12.15
N LEU A 321 -7.10 17.13 -12.64
CA LEU A 321 -6.79 16.96 -14.05
C LEU A 321 -8.07 16.79 -14.90
N ILE A 322 -9.05 16.02 -14.41
CA ILE A 322 -10.36 15.83 -15.05
C ILE A 322 -11.09 17.18 -15.13
N PHE A 323 -11.12 17.94 -14.03
CA PHE A 323 -11.77 19.25 -13.97
C PHE A 323 -11.15 20.24 -14.96
N LEU A 324 -9.81 20.31 -15.03
CA LEU A 324 -9.12 21.10 -16.06
C LEU A 324 -9.44 20.59 -17.46
N GLY A 325 -9.57 19.28 -17.65
CA GLY A 325 -9.99 18.70 -18.92
C GLY A 325 -11.37 19.17 -19.38
N VAL A 326 -12.32 19.31 -18.45
CA VAL A 326 -13.65 19.88 -18.72
C VAL A 326 -13.55 21.35 -19.10
N ILE A 327 -12.79 22.16 -18.36
CA ILE A 327 -12.59 23.59 -18.66
C ILE A 327 -11.99 23.80 -20.06
N PHE A 328 -10.99 23.00 -20.42
CA PHE A 328 -10.27 23.10 -21.70
C PHE A 328 -10.77 22.10 -22.75
N ILE A 329 -12.01 21.61 -22.63
CA ILE A 329 -12.53 20.53 -23.49
C ILE A 329 -12.47 20.90 -24.97
N ARG A 330 -12.74 22.16 -25.34
CA ARG A 330 -12.64 22.65 -26.73
C ARG A 330 -11.23 22.52 -27.30
N LYS A 331 -10.19 22.76 -26.48
CA LYS A 331 -8.79 22.58 -26.88
C LYS A 331 -8.45 21.09 -27.01
N LEU A 332 -8.92 20.27 -26.08
CA LEU A 332 -8.68 18.83 -26.06
C LEU A 332 -9.36 18.11 -27.23
N LEU A 333 -10.58 18.48 -27.61
CA LEU A 333 -11.29 17.90 -28.76
C LEU A 333 -10.59 18.17 -30.10
N ARG A 334 -9.74 19.21 -30.18
CA ARG A 334 -8.90 19.46 -31.37
C ARG A 334 -7.68 18.53 -31.46
N GLN A 335 -7.34 17.83 -30.38
CA GLN A 335 -6.23 16.89 -30.35
C GLN A 335 -6.64 15.57 -31.00
N ARG A 336 -5.94 15.17 -32.09
CA ARG A 336 -6.24 13.96 -32.87
C ARG A 336 -6.44 12.69 -32.01
N TRP A 337 -5.66 12.53 -30.95
CA TRP A 337 -5.65 11.32 -30.13
C TRP A 337 -6.40 11.43 -28.81
N TRP A 338 -6.98 12.58 -28.47
CA TRP A 338 -7.69 12.74 -27.19
C TRP A 338 -8.93 11.84 -27.12
N ILE A 339 -9.85 11.96 -28.09
CA ILE A 339 -11.09 11.18 -28.12
C ILE A 339 -10.81 9.67 -28.14
N PRO A 340 -9.94 9.13 -29.03
CA PRO A 340 -9.60 7.71 -29.00
C PRO A 340 -9.03 7.24 -27.66
N SER A 341 -8.18 8.06 -27.01
CA SER A 341 -7.58 7.70 -25.72
C SER A 341 -8.62 7.63 -24.60
N VAL A 342 -9.52 8.62 -24.54
CA VAL A 342 -10.61 8.65 -23.55
C VAL A 342 -11.58 7.49 -23.77
N LEU A 343 -12.00 7.24 -25.02
CA LEU A 343 -12.89 6.13 -25.34
C LEU A 343 -12.25 4.79 -24.97
N LEU A 344 -10.98 4.58 -25.30
CA LEU A 344 -10.29 3.34 -24.96
C LEU A 344 -10.15 3.17 -23.44
N LEU A 345 -9.82 4.23 -22.70
CA LEU A 345 -9.80 4.19 -21.24
C LEU A 345 -11.18 3.86 -20.66
N ILE A 346 -12.26 4.45 -21.17
CA ILE A 346 -13.62 4.10 -20.75
C ILE A 346 -13.93 2.64 -21.08
N CYS A 347 -13.61 2.16 -22.27
CA CYS A 347 -13.84 0.76 -22.66
C CYS A 347 -13.08 -0.23 -21.78
N ILE A 348 -11.85 0.09 -21.38
CA ILE A 348 -11.04 -0.76 -20.49
C ILE A 348 -11.58 -0.72 -19.06
N HIS A 349 -11.87 0.48 -18.52
CA HIS A 349 -12.13 0.66 -17.09
C HIS A 349 -13.61 0.62 -16.71
N LEU A 350 -14.55 0.85 -17.61
CA LEU A 350 -15.97 0.81 -17.28
C LEU A 350 -16.42 -0.61 -16.85
N PRO A 351 -16.04 -1.71 -17.54
CA PRO A 351 -16.32 -3.06 -17.06
C PRO A 351 -15.68 -3.33 -15.70
N TRP A 352 -14.45 -2.84 -15.51
CA TRP A 352 -13.71 -2.96 -14.25
C TRP A 352 -14.40 -2.27 -13.09
N ILE A 353 -14.80 -1.01 -13.26
CA ILE A 353 -15.50 -0.21 -12.24
C ILE A 353 -16.84 -0.85 -11.89
N SER A 354 -17.57 -1.35 -12.89
CA SER A 354 -18.83 -2.07 -12.67
C SER A 354 -18.63 -3.33 -11.81
N LEU A 355 -17.61 -4.13 -12.14
CA LEU A 355 -17.25 -5.32 -11.35
C LEU A 355 -16.80 -4.94 -9.93
N PHE A 356 -15.89 -3.96 -9.80
CA PHE A 356 -15.45 -3.44 -8.51
C PHE A 356 -16.65 -3.00 -7.66
N TRP A 357 -17.59 -2.22 -8.21
CA TRP A 357 -18.77 -1.78 -7.47
C TRP A 357 -19.66 -2.94 -7.03
N SER A 358 -19.81 -3.97 -7.88
CA SER A 358 -20.64 -5.14 -7.58
C SER A 358 -20.04 -6.08 -6.53
N VAL A 359 -18.71 -6.11 -6.44
CA VAL A 359 -17.94 -7.03 -5.58
C VAL A 359 -17.49 -6.37 -4.29
N SER A 360 -17.21 -5.07 -4.35
CA SER A 360 -16.65 -4.31 -3.25
C SER A 360 -17.71 -4.09 -2.18
N THR A 361 -17.44 -4.61 -0.98
CA THR A 361 -18.24 -4.33 0.22
C THR A 361 -17.99 -2.93 0.77
N VAL A 362 -17.15 -2.11 0.13
CA VAL A 362 -16.79 -0.76 0.61
C VAL A 362 -18.02 0.12 0.86
N GLY A 363 -19.08 -0.01 0.04
CA GLY A 363 -20.34 0.70 0.26
C GLY A 363 -21.12 0.20 1.49
N ASN A 364 -21.06 -1.11 1.75
CA ASN A 364 -21.84 -1.80 2.80
C ASN A 364 -21.05 -2.00 4.10
N PHE A 365 -19.78 -1.62 4.13
CA PHE A 365 -18.86 -1.89 5.24
C PHE A 365 -19.37 -1.34 6.57
N LEU A 366 -19.99 -0.15 6.53
CA LEU A 366 -20.54 0.53 7.71
C LEU A 366 -21.68 -0.25 8.37
N VAL A 367 -22.59 -0.81 7.57
CA VAL A 367 -23.75 -1.56 8.09
C VAL A 367 -23.28 -2.88 8.73
N SER A 368 -22.30 -3.55 8.08
CA SER A 368 -21.81 -4.84 8.55
C SER A 368 -21.00 -4.80 9.86
N GLU A 369 -20.42 -3.65 10.22
CA GLU A 369 -19.65 -3.51 11.47
C GLU A 369 -20.53 -3.15 12.68
N GLU A 370 -21.62 -2.38 12.48
CA GLU A 370 -22.57 -2.07 13.56
C GLU A 370 -23.29 -3.34 14.02
N GLU A 371 -23.83 -4.12 13.09
CA GLU A 371 -24.49 -5.41 13.37
C GLU A 371 -23.54 -6.44 14.01
N ARG A 372 -22.24 -6.34 13.77
CA ARG A 372 -21.23 -7.24 14.38
C ARG A 372 -20.67 -6.72 15.71
N SER A 373 -20.75 -5.42 15.98
CA SER A 373 -20.32 -4.86 17.26
C SER A 373 -21.25 -5.25 18.39
N SER A 374 -22.55 -5.26 18.14
CA SER A 374 -23.54 -5.83 19.06
C SER A 374 -23.26 -7.31 19.32
N TYR A 375 -22.85 -8.07 18.31
CA TYR A 375 -22.52 -9.49 18.45
C TYR A 375 -21.28 -9.77 19.30
N VAL A 376 -20.17 -9.05 19.06
CA VAL A 376 -18.93 -9.24 19.84
C VAL A 376 -19.11 -8.80 21.29
N ALA A 377 -19.86 -7.72 21.54
CA ALA A 377 -20.19 -7.29 22.89
C ALA A 377 -20.95 -8.38 23.65
N ALA A 378 -21.99 -8.96 23.02
CA ALA A 378 -22.76 -10.06 23.61
C ALA A 378 -21.91 -11.30 23.92
N TYR A 379 -20.99 -11.68 23.02
CA TYR A 379 -20.12 -12.84 23.25
C TYR A 379 -19.05 -12.59 24.33
N SER A 380 -18.52 -11.36 24.40
CA SER A 380 -17.51 -10.99 25.39
C SER A 380 -18.03 -10.93 26.83
N GLU A 381 -19.34 -10.69 27.01
CA GLU A 381 -19.97 -10.73 28.33
C GLU A 381 -20.25 -12.16 28.81
N GLU A 382 -20.62 -13.08 27.90
CA GLU A 382 -20.92 -14.47 28.27
C GLU A 382 -19.70 -15.36 28.54
N THR A 383 -18.50 -15.00 28.04
CA THR A 383 -17.30 -15.84 28.12
C THR A 383 -16.06 -15.13 28.67
N ARG A 384 -16.19 -14.33 29.73
CA ARG A 384 -15.04 -13.91 30.55
C ARG A 384 -14.79 -14.92 31.68
N PRO A 385 -13.96 -15.97 31.48
CA PRO A 385 -13.26 -16.56 32.61
C PRO A 385 -12.32 -15.50 33.21
N GLU A 386 -12.08 -15.56 34.51
CA GLU A 386 -11.11 -14.75 35.27
C GLU A 386 -9.66 -14.98 34.78
N VAL A 387 -9.37 -14.61 33.53
CA VAL A 387 -8.02 -14.63 32.98
C VAL A 387 -7.33 -13.37 33.49
N GLU A 388 -6.22 -13.56 34.21
CA GLU A 388 -5.35 -12.54 34.78
C GLU A 388 -5.32 -11.24 33.96
N GLU A 389 -5.82 -10.15 34.56
CA GLU A 389 -5.89 -8.80 33.96
C GLU A 389 -4.54 -8.29 33.41
N LYS A 390 -3.41 -8.89 33.82
CA LYS A 390 -2.06 -8.46 33.45
C LYS A 390 -1.66 -8.75 31.99
N GLU A 391 -2.19 -9.78 31.34
CA GLU A 391 -1.90 -10.01 29.90
C GLU A 391 -2.82 -9.20 28.97
N VAL A 392 -4.03 -8.85 29.42
CA VAL A 392 -5.01 -8.09 28.61
C VAL A 392 -4.65 -6.61 28.53
N GLU A 393 -3.96 -6.05 29.53
CA GLU A 393 -3.57 -4.63 29.52
C GLU A 393 -2.51 -4.31 28.45
N LEU A 394 -1.68 -5.29 28.06
CA LEU A 394 -0.68 -5.19 26.99
C LEU A 394 -1.27 -5.35 25.57
N GLN A 395 -2.53 -5.80 25.48
CA GLN A 395 -3.27 -5.93 24.22
C GLN A 395 -4.60 -5.19 24.31
N LYS A 396 -4.59 -3.92 24.76
CA LYS A 396 -5.70 -3.03 24.38
C LYS A 396 -5.81 -3.12 22.86
N PRO A 397 -6.91 -3.70 22.30
CA PRO A 397 -7.03 -3.85 20.86
C PRO A 397 -6.81 -2.46 20.31
N LYS A 398 -5.81 -2.31 19.42
CA LYS A 398 -5.55 -1.02 18.77
C LYS A 398 -6.91 -0.53 18.32
N ALA A 399 -7.42 0.52 18.98
CA ALA A 399 -8.71 1.08 18.65
C ALA A 399 -8.52 1.69 17.28
N TYR A 400 -8.69 0.87 16.24
CA TYR A 400 -8.67 1.33 14.88
C TYR A 400 -9.71 2.44 14.80
N LYS A 401 -9.38 3.51 14.07
CA LYS A 401 -10.14 4.75 13.98
C LYS A 401 -11.49 4.53 13.27
N HIS A 402 -12.36 3.68 13.81
CA HIS A 402 -13.66 3.34 13.23
C HIS A 402 -14.73 4.34 13.63
N LYS A 403 -14.54 5.05 14.74
CA LYS A 403 -15.47 6.09 15.14
C LYS A 403 -15.28 7.27 14.19
N LYS A 404 -16.35 7.62 13.46
CA LYS A 404 -16.41 8.84 12.65
C LYS A 404 -16.02 10.00 13.55
N GLU A 405 -14.83 10.55 13.34
CA GLU A 405 -14.40 11.74 14.04
C GLU A 405 -15.21 12.93 13.52
N GLU A 406 -15.51 13.89 14.38
CA GLU A 406 -16.10 15.14 13.93
C GLU A 406 -15.18 15.81 12.92
N ILE A 407 -15.74 16.22 11.78
CA ILE A 407 -15.02 16.94 10.74
C ILE A 407 -14.64 18.30 11.32
N SER A 408 -13.40 18.40 11.83
CA SER A 408 -12.87 19.62 12.42
C SER A 408 -11.54 19.98 11.77
N LEU A 409 -11.32 21.28 11.56
CA LEU A 409 -10.04 21.77 11.03
C LEU A 409 -8.87 21.36 11.93
N LYS A 410 -9.10 21.29 13.25
CA LYS A 410 -8.10 20.87 14.23
C LYS A 410 -7.65 19.41 14.00
N ASN A 411 -8.59 18.50 13.76
CA ASN A 411 -8.28 17.09 13.49
C ASN A 411 -7.63 16.91 12.11
N ALA A 412 -8.10 17.63 11.09
CA ALA A 412 -7.46 17.64 9.78
C ALA A 412 -5.99 18.10 9.86
N LEU A 413 -5.74 19.21 10.57
CA LEU A 413 -4.38 19.71 10.80
C LEU A 413 -3.52 18.72 11.60
N LYS A 414 -4.11 18.02 12.57
CA LYS A 414 -3.41 16.98 13.32
C LYS A 414 -2.97 15.82 12.41
N HIS A 415 -3.85 15.29 11.57
CA HIS A 415 -3.49 14.24 10.61
C HIS A 415 -2.43 14.70 9.61
N LEU A 416 -2.57 15.93 9.12
CA LEU A 416 -1.56 16.52 8.26
C LEU A 416 -0.21 16.60 8.98
N GLN A 417 -0.16 17.14 10.21
CA GLN A 417 1.07 17.22 11.01
C GLN A 417 1.70 15.85 11.27
N GLU A 418 0.89 14.83 11.61
CA GLU A 418 1.36 13.46 11.80
C GLU A 418 2.05 12.92 10.53
N ALA A 419 1.46 13.15 9.35
CA ALA A 419 2.06 12.75 8.10
C ALA A 419 3.32 13.56 7.76
N LEU A 420 3.31 14.86 8.02
CA LEU A 420 4.46 15.75 7.80
C LEU A 420 5.66 15.38 8.68
N HIS A 421 5.44 14.99 9.93
CA HIS A 421 6.51 14.52 10.82
C HIS A 421 7.25 13.29 10.28
N SER A 422 6.58 12.51 9.44
CA SER A 422 7.15 11.34 8.78
C SER A 422 7.77 11.65 7.42
N ALA A 423 7.63 12.88 6.92
CA ALA A 423 8.07 13.29 5.60
C ALA A 423 9.49 13.84 5.62
N GLN A 424 10.18 13.70 4.48
CA GLN A 424 11.42 14.41 4.20
C GLN A 424 11.11 15.91 4.09
N PRO A 425 11.58 16.75 5.02
CA PRO A 425 11.23 18.17 5.04
C PRO A 425 11.59 18.93 3.77
N LEU A 426 12.64 18.52 3.03
CA LEU A 426 12.98 19.15 1.76
C LEU A 426 11.81 19.12 0.76
N VAL A 427 11.00 18.07 0.74
CA VAL A 427 9.89 17.95 -0.20
C VAL A 427 8.91 19.10 0.00
N TRP A 428 8.44 19.35 1.22
CA TRP A 428 7.44 20.39 1.48
C TRP A 428 7.98 21.80 1.36
N VAL A 429 9.15 22.03 1.96
CA VAL A 429 9.81 23.33 1.95
C VAL A 429 10.04 23.80 0.52
N PHE A 430 10.55 22.93 -0.34
CA PHE A 430 10.88 23.28 -1.72
C PHE A 430 9.73 23.07 -2.71
N ALA A 431 8.70 22.27 -2.39
CA ALA A 431 7.54 22.09 -3.28
C ALA A 431 6.80 23.42 -3.51
N ILE A 432 6.58 24.20 -2.46
CA ILE A 432 5.86 25.48 -2.55
C ILE A 432 6.64 26.47 -3.43
N SER A 433 7.92 26.70 -3.13
CA SER A 433 8.78 27.57 -3.95
C SER A 433 8.93 27.04 -5.37
N GLY A 434 9.00 25.72 -5.53
CA GLY A 434 9.06 25.03 -6.80
C GLY A 434 7.83 25.26 -7.67
N ILE A 435 6.63 25.20 -7.09
CA ILE A 435 5.37 25.50 -7.79
C ILE A 435 5.41 26.92 -8.35
N LEU A 436 5.85 27.90 -7.55
CA LEU A 436 5.94 29.29 -7.98
C LEU A 436 6.93 29.47 -9.15
N LEU A 437 7.96 28.62 -9.23
CA LEU A 437 8.95 28.59 -10.31
C LEU A 437 8.49 27.89 -11.60
N LEU A 438 7.45 27.05 -11.54
CA LEU A 438 6.83 26.46 -12.73
C LEU A 438 6.00 27.51 -13.46
N SER A 439 5.73 27.36 -14.74
CA SER A 439 4.88 28.28 -15.53
C SER A 439 3.65 27.58 -16.08
N GLY A 440 2.65 28.37 -16.51
CA GLY A 440 1.51 27.89 -17.29
C GLY A 440 0.73 26.72 -16.68
N MET A 441 0.45 25.72 -17.51
CA MET A 441 -0.34 24.54 -17.12
C MET A 441 0.40 23.59 -16.18
N ALA A 442 1.73 23.53 -16.24
CA ALA A 442 2.51 22.73 -15.31
C ALA A 442 2.30 23.20 -13.86
N ARG A 443 2.35 24.53 -13.63
CA ARG A 443 2.05 25.13 -12.32
C ARG A 443 0.64 24.79 -11.86
N LEU A 444 -0.36 25.00 -12.73
CA LEU A 444 -1.76 24.83 -12.37
C LEU A 444 -2.08 23.36 -12.03
N ILE A 445 -1.64 22.40 -12.84
CA ILE A 445 -1.88 20.96 -12.60
C ILE A 445 -1.22 20.52 -11.31
N LEU A 446 0.07 20.81 -11.12
CA LEU A 446 0.79 20.35 -9.92
C LEU A 446 0.29 21.05 -8.65
N ALA A 447 0.01 22.35 -8.68
CA ALA A 447 -0.52 23.08 -7.53
C ALA A 447 -1.92 22.60 -7.13
N SER A 448 -2.84 22.50 -8.09
CA SER A 448 -4.22 22.05 -7.82
C SER A 448 -4.25 20.59 -7.35
N THR A 449 -3.41 19.73 -7.93
CA THR A 449 -3.28 18.34 -7.48
C THR A 449 -2.71 18.25 -6.07
N LEU A 450 -1.65 18.98 -5.74
CA LEU A 450 -1.10 18.97 -4.39
C LEU A 450 -2.10 19.46 -3.33
N ILE A 451 -2.80 20.56 -3.61
CA ILE A 451 -3.85 21.08 -2.72
C ILE A 451 -4.96 20.06 -2.53
N TRP A 452 -5.40 19.43 -3.63
CA TRP A 452 -6.43 18.40 -3.59
C TRP A 452 -6.01 17.17 -2.77
N LEU A 453 -4.81 16.64 -3.01
CA LEU A 453 -4.29 15.48 -2.28
C LEU A 453 -4.11 15.77 -0.79
N LEU A 454 -3.66 16.98 -0.44
CA LEU A 454 -3.58 17.44 0.94
C LEU A 454 -4.96 17.51 1.59
N ALA A 455 -5.95 18.07 0.89
CA ALA A 455 -7.32 18.16 1.38
C ALA A 455 -7.94 16.77 1.59
N VAL A 456 -7.88 15.89 0.58
CA VAL A 456 -8.39 14.52 0.68
C VAL A 456 -7.67 13.75 1.79
N GLY A 457 -6.35 13.86 1.86
CA GLY A 457 -5.55 13.15 2.86
C GLY A 457 -5.76 13.63 4.29
N SER A 458 -6.11 14.90 4.49
CA SER A 458 -6.34 15.47 5.82
C SER A 458 -7.79 15.33 6.28
N PHE A 459 -8.76 15.54 5.39
CA PHE A 459 -10.19 15.49 5.72
C PHE A 459 -10.82 14.11 5.51
N GLY A 460 -10.32 13.36 4.54
CA GLY A 460 -10.84 12.05 4.17
C GLY A 460 -10.90 11.05 5.34
N PRO A 461 -9.85 10.89 6.17
CA PRO A 461 -9.89 9.98 7.30
C PRO A 461 -11.05 10.22 8.28
N MET A 462 -11.53 11.46 8.40
CA MET A 462 -12.70 11.80 9.23
C MET A 462 -14.03 11.48 8.54
N ILE A 463 -14.07 11.55 7.21
CA ILE A 463 -15.28 11.33 6.41
C ILE A 463 -15.55 9.83 6.23
N LYS A 464 -14.51 9.06 5.86
CA LYS A 464 -14.53 7.62 5.65
C LYS A 464 -13.17 7.01 6.02
N PRO A 465 -12.92 6.71 7.31
CA PRO A 465 -11.63 6.15 7.74
C PRO A 465 -11.29 4.82 7.06
N GLN A 466 -12.30 4.04 6.66
CA GLN A 466 -12.13 2.73 6.01
C GLN A 466 -11.53 2.82 4.59
N LEU A 467 -11.59 4.00 3.96
CA LEU A 467 -10.99 4.23 2.64
C LEU A 467 -9.50 4.59 2.73
N GLU A 468 -8.97 4.76 3.95
CA GLU A 468 -7.56 5.07 4.21
C GLU A 468 -7.06 6.25 3.38
N PHE A 469 -7.86 7.32 3.40
CA PHE A 469 -7.58 8.52 2.60
C PHE A 469 -6.27 9.20 2.99
N ASP A 470 -5.70 8.92 4.16
CA ASP A 470 -4.37 9.40 4.57
C ASP A 470 -3.26 8.95 3.59
N ARG A 471 -3.46 7.87 2.84
CA ARG A 471 -2.63 7.45 1.70
C ARG A 471 -2.41 8.57 0.66
N PHE A 472 -3.34 9.52 0.54
CA PHE A 472 -3.23 10.64 -0.41
C PHE A 472 -2.18 11.67 0.04
N LEU A 473 -1.82 11.72 1.32
CA LEU A 473 -0.69 12.54 1.79
C LEU A 473 0.65 11.99 1.26
N VAL A 474 0.75 10.67 1.13
CA VAL A 474 1.93 10.01 0.54
C VAL A 474 2.02 10.29 -0.97
N MET A 475 0.88 10.25 -1.67
CA MET A 475 0.82 10.70 -3.07
C MET A 475 1.26 12.16 -3.22
N ALA A 476 0.83 13.04 -2.30
CA ALA A 476 1.20 14.45 -2.33
C ALA A 476 2.72 14.64 -2.20
N LEU A 477 3.40 13.83 -1.39
CA LEU A 477 4.85 13.88 -1.24
C LEU A 477 5.60 13.51 -2.54
N LEU A 478 5.16 12.46 -3.23
CA LEU A 478 5.78 12.06 -4.50
C LEU A 478 5.55 13.12 -5.58
N VAL A 479 4.34 13.65 -5.69
CA VAL A 479 4.04 14.74 -6.63
C VAL A 479 4.83 16.01 -6.27
N GLY A 480 4.94 16.32 -4.97
CA GLY A 480 5.67 17.48 -4.45
C GLY A 480 7.18 17.42 -4.70
N SER A 481 7.72 16.23 -4.91
CA SER A 481 9.14 16.03 -5.25
C SER A 481 9.51 16.66 -6.59
N ILE A 482 8.57 16.78 -7.55
CA ILE A 482 8.80 17.44 -8.85
C ILE A 482 9.10 18.94 -8.68
N PRO A 483 8.19 19.78 -8.15
CA PRO A 483 8.48 21.19 -7.94
C PRO A 483 9.65 21.38 -6.97
N ALA A 484 9.80 20.53 -5.94
CA ALA A 484 10.97 20.59 -5.06
C ALA A 484 12.29 20.43 -5.84
N GLY A 485 12.37 19.48 -6.79
CA GLY A 485 13.51 19.32 -7.69
C GLY A 485 13.78 20.55 -8.57
N LYS A 486 12.73 21.27 -9.01
CA LYS A 486 12.89 22.56 -9.73
C LYS A 486 13.57 23.60 -8.84
N ALA A 487 13.07 23.80 -7.62
CA ALA A 487 13.62 24.78 -6.69
C ALA A 487 15.06 24.43 -6.25
N LEU A 488 15.33 23.16 -5.96
CA LEU A 488 16.69 22.68 -5.69
C LEU A 488 17.62 22.89 -6.88
N SER A 489 17.17 22.66 -8.11
CA SER A 489 18.02 22.88 -9.30
C SER A 489 18.46 24.33 -9.45
N LEU A 490 17.66 25.29 -8.99
CA LEU A 490 17.99 26.70 -8.99
C LEU A 490 19.11 27.01 -7.98
N LEU A 491 19.03 26.44 -6.77
CA LEU A 491 20.06 26.56 -5.73
C LEU A 491 21.44 26.03 -6.22
N PHE A 492 21.46 25.03 -7.10
CA PHE A 492 22.70 24.47 -7.65
C PHE A 492 23.25 25.27 -8.85
N ASN A 493 22.46 26.18 -9.44
CA ASN A 493 22.89 26.99 -10.57
C ASN A 493 23.53 28.32 -10.15
N THR A 494 23.46 28.68 -8.87
CA THR A 494 24.07 29.91 -8.36
C THR A 494 25.55 29.75 -8.06
N GLU A 495 26.37 30.73 -8.44
CA GLU A 495 27.81 30.78 -8.13
C GLU A 495 28.08 30.89 -6.61
N HIS A 496 27.18 31.57 -5.90
CA HIS A 496 27.12 31.70 -4.45
C HIS A 496 25.71 31.25 -4.04
N PRO A 497 25.53 30.14 -3.29
CA PRO A 497 26.34 29.64 -2.17
C PRO A 497 26.62 28.13 -2.24
N ARG A 498 27.84 27.74 -2.65
CA ARG A 498 28.25 26.31 -2.77
C ARG A 498 28.00 25.50 -1.50
N LEU A 499 28.22 26.10 -0.33
CA LEU A 499 27.99 25.45 0.98
C LEU A 499 26.51 25.08 1.18
N LEU A 500 25.58 25.89 0.71
CA LEU A 500 24.14 25.69 0.92
C LEU A 500 23.56 24.69 -0.07
N ALA A 501 24.00 24.75 -1.33
CA ALA A 501 23.70 23.69 -2.27
C ALA A 501 24.28 22.34 -1.80
N SER A 502 25.49 22.36 -1.22
CA SER A 502 26.08 21.18 -0.60
C SER A 502 25.31 20.72 0.63
N LEU A 503 24.77 21.64 1.45
CA LEU A 503 23.86 21.28 2.54
C LEU A 503 22.61 20.58 2.01
N ALA A 504 22.02 21.07 0.91
CA ALA A 504 20.87 20.42 0.28
C ALA A 504 21.21 19.01 -0.22
N ILE A 505 22.40 18.83 -0.81
CA ILE A 505 22.95 17.50 -1.11
C ILE A 505 23.01 16.67 0.17
N GLY A 506 23.52 17.23 1.27
CA GLY A 506 23.58 16.58 2.58
C GLY A 506 22.24 15.98 3.02
N PHE A 507 21.16 16.76 2.95
CA PHE A 507 19.81 16.29 3.24
C PHE A 507 19.33 15.17 2.30
N LEU A 508 19.62 15.28 1.00
CA LEU A 508 19.23 14.27 0.00
C LEU A 508 19.87 12.92 0.30
N PHE A 509 21.18 12.90 0.52
CA PHE A 509 21.92 11.66 0.80
C PHE A 509 21.62 11.12 2.19
N ALA A 510 21.48 11.99 3.20
CA ALA A 510 21.02 11.58 4.51
C ALA A 510 19.65 10.89 4.43
N GLY A 511 18.74 11.38 3.57
CA GLY A 511 17.46 10.72 3.29
C GLY A 511 17.59 9.30 2.74
N VAL A 512 18.52 9.06 1.81
CA VAL A 512 18.78 7.71 1.25
C VAL A 512 19.38 6.79 2.32
N TRP A 513 20.35 7.26 3.10
CA TRP A 513 20.94 6.50 4.21
C TRP A 513 19.91 6.19 5.28
N SER A 514 19.02 7.15 5.52
CA SER A 514 17.86 6.97 6.35
C SER A 514 17.11 5.73 5.88
N VAL A 515 16.62 5.70 4.64
CA VAL A 515 15.94 4.53 4.07
C VAL A 515 16.78 3.25 4.22
N GLY A 516 18.10 3.31 4.04
CA GLY A 516 18.98 2.18 4.32
C GLY A 516 18.89 1.63 5.74
N GLY A 517 18.80 2.50 6.75
CA GLY A 517 18.50 2.11 8.13
C GLY A 517 17.12 1.46 8.27
N LEU A 518 16.13 1.87 7.48
CA LEU A 518 14.76 1.36 7.54
C LEU A 518 14.74 -0.08 7.08
N LEU A 519 15.36 -0.33 5.92
CA LEU A 519 15.47 -1.66 5.34
C LEU A 519 16.21 -2.60 6.30
N LYS A 520 17.17 -2.08 7.05
CA LYS A 520 17.90 -2.81 8.12
C LYS A 520 17.16 -2.88 9.45
N ASN A 521 15.86 -2.58 9.50
CA ASN A 521 15.03 -2.61 10.71
C ASN A 521 15.52 -1.73 11.87
N ARG A 522 16.18 -0.60 11.58
CA ARG A 522 16.63 0.39 12.59
C ARG A 522 15.62 1.52 12.82
N SER A 523 14.43 1.40 12.25
CA SER A 523 13.37 2.40 12.29
C SER A 523 12.24 2.01 13.24
N VAL A 524 11.33 2.94 13.52
CA VAL A 524 10.09 2.66 14.27
C VAL A 524 9.06 1.84 13.46
N VAL A 525 9.27 1.70 12.16
CA VAL A 525 8.48 0.85 11.27
C VAL A 525 9.20 -0.50 11.14
N PRO A 526 8.68 -1.57 11.77
CA PRO A 526 9.26 -2.90 11.63
C PRO A 526 8.92 -3.50 10.27
N ILE A 527 9.90 -4.19 9.68
CA ILE A 527 9.80 -4.97 8.47
C ILE A 527 10.08 -6.42 8.83
N HIS A 528 9.08 -7.26 8.66
CA HIS A 528 9.15 -8.69 8.85
C HIS A 528 9.45 -9.39 7.52
N TYR A 529 10.45 -10.26 7.57
CA TYR A 529 10.73 -11.26 6.54
C TYR A 529 10.26 -12.61 7.03
N GLN A 530 10.04 -13.54 6.09
CA GLN A 530 9.45 -14.84 6.35
C GLN A 530 10.22 -15.56 7.45
N PRO A 531 9.58 -15.85 8.60
CA PRO A 531 10.23 -16.58 9.68
C PRO A 531 10.36 -18.08 9.36
N GLU A 532 11.24 -18.77 10.10
CA GLU A 532 11.44 -20.22 9.99
C GLU A 532 10.17 -21.02 10.31
N GLU A 533 9.33 -20.53 11.23
CA GLU A 533 8.04 -21.14 11.58
C GLU A 533 7.12 -21.35 10.37
N VAL A 534 7.25 -20.55 9.30
CA VAL A 534 6.49 -20.77 8.06
C VAL A 534 6.91 -22.08 7.39
N GLN A 535 8.21 -22.34 7.33
CA GLN A 535 8.74 -23.56 6.73
C GLN A 535 8.41 -24.78 7.58
N GLU A 536 8.45 -24.64 8.92
CA GLU A 536 8.05 -25.69 9.85
C GLU A 536 6.58 -26.08 9.68
N VAL A 537 5.66 -25.10 9.58
CA VAL A 537 4.24 -25.39 9.30
C VAL A 537 4.05 -26.04 7.94
N VAL A 538 4.76 -25.56 6.90
CA VAL A 538 4.71 -26.18 5.57
C VAL A 538 5.16 -27.63 5.63
N GLN A 539 6.23 -27.93 6.38
CA GLN A 539 6.76 -29.27 6.54
C GLN A 539 5.78 -30.18 7.30
N LEU A 540 5.33 -29.75 8.49
CA LEU A 540 4.34 -30.48 9.28
C LEU A 540 3.05 -30.74 8.50
N THR A 541 2.62 -29.77 7.69
CA THR A 541 1.46 -29.93 6.82
C THR A 541 1.67 -31.02 5.78
N LYS A 542 2.81 -31.02 5.09
CA LYS A 542 3.13 -32.03 4.06
C LYS A 542 3.20 -33.43 4.64
N GLU A 543 3.76 -33.57 5.85
CA GLU A 543 3.95 -34.86 6.51
C GLU A 543 2.66 -35.44 7.09
N HIS A 544 1.79 -34.59 7.66
CA HIS A 544 0.69 -35.05 8.52
C HIS A 544 -0.72 -34.72 8.05
N ALA A 545 -0.90 -33.95 6.97
CA ALA A 545 -2.26 -33.67 6.48
C ALA A 545 -2.95 -34.92 5.90
N LYS A 546 -2.25 -36.03 5.61
CA LYS A 546 -2.84 -37.33 5.22
C LYS A 546 -3.97 -37.20 4.16
N GLY A 547 -3.85 -36.30 3.19
CA GLY A 547 -4.85 -36.06 2.15
C GLY A 547 -6.13 -35.30 2.55
N GLY A 548 -6.28 -34.94 3.84
CA GLY A 548 -7.35 -34.06 4.32
C GLY A 548 -6.97 -32.57 4.31
N ARG A 549 -7.86 -31.73 4.83
CA ARG A 549 -7.63 -30.28 4.97
C ARG A 549 -6.88 -29.96 6.26
N VAL A 550 -6.12 -28.87 6.25
CA VAL A 550 -5.47 -28.29 7.42
C VAL A 550 -6.32 -27.15 7.98
N LEU A 551 -6.72 -27.24 9.24
CA LEU A 551 -7.48 -26.18 9.90
C LEU A 551 -6.59 -25.36 10.83
N PHE A 552 -6.69 -24.03 10.75
CA PHE A 552 -6.11 -23.11 11.71
C PHE A 552 -7.20 -22.64 12.67
N SER A 553 -7.12 -23.12 13.92
CA SER A 553 -8.10 -22.80 14.96
C SER A 553 -7.88 -21.40 15.54
N GLY A 554 -8.98 -20.75 15.90
CA GLY A 554 -8.96 -19.38 16.40
C GLY A 554 -8.94 -18.32 15.30
N PHE A 555 -8.55 -17.11 15.66
CA PHE A 555 -8.37 -16.02 14.69
C PHE A 555 -6.89 -15.91 14.31
N VAL A 556 -6.58 -16.25 13.07
CA VAL A 556 -5.23 -16.13 12.51
C VAL A 556 -5.25 -14.99 11.50
N LEU A 557 -4.67 -13.84 11.87
CA LEU A 557 -4.52 -12.70 10.97
C LEU A 557 -3.06 -12.42 10.66
N HIS A 558 -2.33 -11.90 11.66
CA HIS A 558 -0.90 -11.57 11.58
C HIS A 558 -0.05 -12.47 12.46
N ASP A 559 -0.65 -13.56 12.91
CA ASP A 559 -0.07 -14.46 13.89
C ASP A 559 1.10 -15.27 13.33
N PHE A 560 1.39 -15.13 12.04
CA PHE A 560 2.42 -15.85 11.31
C PHE A 560 3.61 -14.93 10.99
N GLY A 561 4.48 -14.69 11.96
CA GLY A 561 5.63 -13.78 11.79
C GLY A 561 5.27 -12.33 11.49
N GLY A 562 4.05 -11.88 11.80
CA GLY A 562 3.55 -10.56 11.43
C GLY A 562 2.89 -10.51 10.05
N GLY A 563 2.72 -11.64 9.34
CA GLY A 563 2.05 -11.74 8.05
C GLY A 563 0.88 -12.73 8.03
N HIS A 564 0.19 -12.79 6.88
CA HIS A 564 -0.94 -13.71 6.66
C HIS A 564 -0.50 -15.12 6.23
N ILE A 565 -1.36 -16.10 6.54
CA ILE A 565 -1.21 -17.50 6.12
C ILE A 565 -1.68 -17.77 4.66
N ALA A 566 -2.08 -16.73 3.93
CA ALA A 566 -2.64 -16.82 2.58
C ALA A 566 -1.84 -17.69 1.59
N PRO A 567 -0.48 -17.69 1.58
CA PRO A 567 0.31 -18.51 0.65
C PRO A 567 0.36 -20.01 0.99
N LEU A 568 0.02 -20.39 2.23
CA LEU A 568 0.26 -21.73 2.72
C LEU A 568 -0.37 -22.83 1.85
N PRO A 569 -1.56 -22.69 1.24
CA PRO A 569 -2.10 -23.77 0.41
C PRO A 569 -1.24 -24.08 -0.82
N VAL A 570 -0.57 -23.08 -1.38
CA VAL A 570 0.34 -23.27 -2.52
C VAL A 570 1.70 -23.79 -2.05
N LEU A 571 2.23 -23.24 -0.94
CA LEU A 571 3.54 -23.66 -0.41
C LEU A 571 3.52 -25.11 0.12
N SER A 572 2.41 -25.51 0.74
CA SER A 572 2.22 -26.84 1.30
C SER A 572 1.53 -27.82 0.36
N GLN A 573 0.91 -27.34 -0.72
CA GLN A 573 0.05 -28.13 -1.62
C GLN A 573 -1.09 -28.83 -0.89
N GLN A 574 -1.61 -28.21 0.18
CA GLN A 574 -2.71 -28.74 0.98
C GLN A 574 -3.84 -27.71 1.10
N PRO A 575 -5.12 -28.11 1.00
CA PRO A 575 -6.24 -27.20 1.24
C PRO A 575 -6.30 -26.77 2.71
N ILE A 576 -6.64 -25.50 2.95
CA ILE A 576 -6.66 -24.90 4.29
C ILE A 576 -8.06 -24.42 4.67
N ILE A 577 -8.35 -24.48 5.96
CA ILE A 577 -9.50 -23.87 6.61
C ILE A 577 -9.03 -22.84 7.63
N ALA A 578 -9.44 -21.58 7.46
CA ALA A 578 -9.20 -20.50 8.42
C ALA A 578 -10.25 -19.39 8.27
N SER A 579 -10.18 -18.36 9.12
CA SER A 579 -11.13 -17.23 9.11
C SER A 579 -11.27 -16.56 7.74
N ASN A 580 -10.17 -16.07 7.15
CA ASN A 580 -10.14 -15.52 5.79
C ASN A 580 -8.70 -15.43 5.26
N PRO A 581 -8.44 -15.67 3.96
CA PRO A 581 -7.13 -15.41 3.37
C PRO A 581 -6.79 -13.90 3.23
N VAL A 582 -7.73 -12.99 3.47
CA VAL A 582 -7.54 -11.54 3.26
C VAL A 582 -8.15 -10.72 4.40
N HIS A 583 -7.74 -9.45 4.53
CA HIS A 583 -8.37 -8.44 5.41
C HIS A 583 -9.79 -8.07 4.97
N LYS A 584 -10.74 -8.99 5.15
CA LYS A 584 -12.18 -8.68 5.10
C LYS A 584 -12.73 -8.33 6.47
N LEU A 585 -12.02 -8.72 7.53
CA LEU A 585 -12.46 -8.60 8.92
C LEU A 585 -11.32 -8.11 9.78
N TRP A 586 -11.56 -7.00 10.47
CA TRP A 586 -10.63 -6.43 11.46
C TRP A 586 -10.85 -6.99 12.86
N ARG A 587 -11.79 -7.93 13.01
CA ARG A 587 -12.18 -8.52 14.28
C ARG A 587 -12.08 -10.03 14.21
N TYR A 588 -11.86 -10.60 15.39
CA TYR A 588 -11.87 -12.04 15.63
C TYR A 588 -13.05 -12.71 14.92
N GLN A 589 -12.75 -13.59 13.98
CA GLN A 589 -13.72 -14.53 13.44
C GLN A 589 -13.28 -15.94 13.82
N GLN A 590 -14.13 -16.63 14.56
CA GLN A 590 -13.95 -18.05 14.85
C GLN A 590 -14.04 -18.85 13.54
N VAL A 591 -13.12 -19.80 13.35
CA VAL A 591 -13.17 -20.71 12.19
C VAL A 591 -14.35 -21.68 12.29
N PHE A 592 -14.68 -22.13 13.50
CA PHE A 592 -15.87 -22.92 13.81
C PHE A 592 -17.13 -22.03 13.82
N PRO A 593 -18.12 -22.30 12.95
CA PRO A 593 -19.36 -21.53 12.92
C PRO A 593 -20.17 -21.65 14.23
N LYS A 594 -21.02 -20.65 14.51
CA LYS A 594 -21.75 -20.52 15.78
C LYS A 594 -22.60 -21.76 16.06
N GLU A 595 -23.28 -22.28 15.04
CA GLU A 595 -24.16 -23.44 15.16
C GLU A 595 -23.43 -24.73 15.56
N PHE A 596 -22.14 -24.84 15.28
CA PHE A 596 -21.31 -25.97 15.71
C PHE A 596 -20.75 -25.74 17.11
N MET A 597 -20.29 -24.51 17.40
CA MET A 597 -19.81 -24.13 18.74
C MET A 597 -20.90 -24.30 19.82
N GLN A 598 -22.16 -24.03 19.49
CA GLN A 598 -23.29 -24.18 20.41
C GLN A 598 -23.59 -25.64 20.80
N LYS A 599 -23.16 -26.61 19.99
CA LYS A 599 -23.29 -28.04 20.31
C LYS A 599 -22.13 -28.56 21.18
N GLY A 600 -21.16 -27.71 21.52
CA GLY A 600 -19.98 -28.09 22.29
C GLY A 600 -19.05 -29.01 21.49
N ASP A 601 -18.43 -29.98 22.18
CA ASP A 601 -17.43 -30.89 21.61
C ASP A 601 -17.93 -31.65 20.38
N SER A 602 -19.16 -32.18 20.45
CA SER A 602 -19.74 -32.94 19.35
C SER A 602 -19.92 -32.10 18.08
N GLY A 603 -20.22 -30.81 18.22
CA GLY A 603 -20.31 -29.89 17.08
C GLY A 603 -18.95 -29.53 16.48
N ILE A 604 -17.92 -29.41 17.31
CA ILE A 604 -16.54 -29.19 16.83
C ILE A 604 -16.09 -30.39 16.01
N ASP A 605 -16.29 -31.61 16.52
CA ASP A 605 -15.93 -32.84 15.81
C ASP A 605 -16.77 -33.03 14.54
N GLU A 606 -18.08 -32.76 14.60
CA GLU A 606 -18.98 -32.74 13.43
C GLU A 606 -18.43 -31.79 12.35
N TYR A 607 -18.01 -30.57 12.72
CA TYR A 607 -17.46 -29.61 11.77
C TYR A 607 -16.14 -30.09 11.16
N LEU A 608 -15.23 -30.63 11.98
CA LEU A 608 -13.96 -31.18 11.51
C LEU A 608 -14.19 -32.32 10.49
N ASP A 609 -15.17 -33.19 10.74
CA ASP A 609 -15.56 -34.26 9.82
C ASP A 609 -16.22 -33.75 8.55
N LEU A 610 -17.19 -32.84 8.66
CA LEU A 610 -17.86 -32.23 7.52
C LEU A 610 -16.87 -31.57 6.57
N MET A 611 -15.86 -30.92 7.13
CA MET A 611 -14.86 -30.20 6.36
C MET A 611 -13.64 -31.06 5.97
N ASN A 612 -13.68 -32.37 6.22
CA ASN A 612 -12.59 -33.32 5.95
C ASN A 612 -11.25 -32.82 6.50
N VAL A 613 -11.24 -32.34 7.74
CA VAL A 613 -10.01 -31.89 8.42
C VAL A 613 -9.28 -33.10 8.96
N SER A 614 -7.98 -33.14 8.72
CA SER A 614 -7.05 -34.19 9.19
C SER A 614 -6.01 -33.64 10.16
N LEU A 615 -5.64 -32.38 10.00
CA LEU A 615 -4.61 -31.69 10.79
C LEU A 615 -5.15 -30.36 11.30
N VAL A 616 -4.89 -30.05 12.57
CA VAL A 616 -5.28 -28.80 13.20
C VAL A 616 -4.06 -28.07 13.75
N PHE A 617 -3.87 -26.81 13.38
CA PHE A 617 -2.96 -25.89 14.05
C PHE A 617 -3.73 -25.05 15.07
N ALA A 618 -3.24 -25.00 16.31
CA ALA A 618 -3.79 -24.17 17.37
C ALA A 618 -2.70 -23.28 17.99
N HIS A 619 -3.00 -21.98 18.12
CA HIS A 619 -2.08 -21.01 18.71
C HIS A 619 -2.64 -20.38 19.99
N GLU A 620 -3.95 -20.14 20.05
CA GLU A 620 -4.62 -19.66 21.27
C GLU A 620 -4.56 -20.71 22.37
N ARG A 621 -4.35 -20.26 23.62
CA ARG A 621 -4.28 -21.14 24.80
C ARG A 621 -5.48 -22.07 24.89
N LYS A 622 -6.71 -21.54 24.76
CA LYS A 622 -7.95 -22.32 24.85
C LYS A 622 -7.99 -23.49 23.86
N TRP A 623 -7.53 -23.27 22.62
CA TRP A 623 -7.56 -24.28 21.57
C TRP A 623 -6.46 -25.32 21.77
N ARG A 624 -5.26 -24.88 22.18
CA ARG A 624 -4.18 -25.81 22.55
C ARG A 624 -4.59 -26.73 23.71
N GLU A 625 -5.22 -26.18 24.74
CA GLU A 625 -5.75 -26.96 25.86
C GLU A 625 -6.90 -27.87 25.44
N TYR A 626 -7.81 -27.40 24.57
CA TYR A 626 -8.91 -28.19 24.04
C TYR A 626 -8.40 -29.47 23.35
N PHE A 627 -7.45 -29.34 22.42
CA PHE A 627 -6.94 -30.49 21.68
C PHE A 627 -6.07 -31.42 22.55
N ARG A 628 -5.28 -30.87 23.49
CA ARG A 628 -4.49 -31.67 24.45
C ARG A 628 -5.34 -32.51 25.39
N LYS A 629 -6.48 -31.99 25.85
CA LYS A 629 -7.37 -32.75 26.76
C LYS A 629 -8.05 -33.94 26.09
N ARG A 630 -7.96 -34.05 24.76
CA ARG A 630 -8.62 -35.07 23.94
C ARG A 630 -7.58 -35.93 23.23
N GLU A 631 -6.65 -36.49 24.00
CA GLU A 631 -5.58 -37.34 23.50
C GLU A 631 -6.12 -38.61 22.81
N ASP A 632 -7.35 -39.01 23.11
CA ASP A 632 -8.07 -40.09 22.43
C ASP A 632 -8.45 -39.75 20.99
N LEU A 633 -8.64 -38.46 20.67
CA LEU A 633 -9.04 -37.97 19.34
C LEU A 633 -7.88 -37.33 18.56
N PHE A 634 -6.90 -36.74 19.26
CA PHE A 634 -5.82 -35.97 18.68
C PHE A 634 -4.44 -36.42 19.17
N THR A 635 -3.44 -36.28 18.31
CA THR A 635 -2.02 -36.47 18.64
C THR A 635 -1.28 -35.15 18.43
N GLU A 636 -0.64 -34.58 19.48
CA GLU A 636 0.29 -33.45 19.32
C GLU A 636 1.53 -33.96 18.57
N ILE A 637 1.70 -33.53 17.31
CA ILE A 637 2.77 -34.02 16.42
C ILE A 637 3.98 -33.09 16.36
N GLY A 638 3.81 -31.82 16.72
CA GLY A 638 4.89 -30.84 16.61
C GLY A 638 4.45 -29.42 16.93
N ARG A 639 5.43 -28.51 16.88
CA ARG A 639 5.23 -27.07 17.09
C ARG A 639 5.98 -26.30 16.03
N ALA A 640 5.40 -25.17 15.63
CA ALA A 640 6.01 -24.19 14.75
C ALA A 640 5.76 -22.80 15.31
N GLY A 641 6.79 -22.20 15.92
CA GLY A 641 6.64 -20.98 16.73
C GLY A 641 5.56 -21.14 17.81
N LYS A 642 4.52 -20.29 17.77
CA LYS A 642 3.39 -20.36 18.72
C LYS A 642 2.30 -21.38 18.34
N PHE A 643 2.35 -21.94 17.14
CA PHE A 643 1.38 -22.91 16.68
C PHE A 643 1.76 -24.31 17.14
N VAL A 644 0.77 -25.05 17.62
CA VAL A 644 0.88 -26.46 17.98
C VAL A 644 0.02 -27.25 17.01
N ALA A 645 0.63 -28.26 16.41
CA ALA A 645 0.00 -29.10 15.41
C ALA A 645 -0.58 -30.36 16.05
N PHE A 646 -1.85 -30.63 15.76
CA PHE A 646 -2.62 -31.76 16.26
C PHE A 646 -3.16 -32.58 15.10
N GLU A 647 -2.64 -33.79 14.94
CA GLU A 647 -3.14 -34.75 13.97
C GLU A 647 -4.38 -35.45 14.52
N ARG A 648 -5.43 -35.60 13.71
CA ARG A 648 -6.62 -36.36 14.08
C ARG A 648 -6.38 -37.85 13.97
N LYS A 649 -6.62 -38.60 15.04
CA LYS A 649 -6.50 -40.07 15.08
C LYS A 649 -7.57 -40.74 14.22
N TYR A 650 -8.79 -40.21 14.29
CA TYR A 650 -9.95 -40.68 13.55
C TYR A 650 -10.44 -39.53 12.67
N PHE A 651 -10.16 -39.59 11.38
CA PHE A 651 -10.78 -38.69 10.41
C PHE A 651 -11.30 -39.52 9.22
N PRO A 652 -12.54 -39.29 8.76
CA PRO A 652 -13.07 -39.97 7.59
C PRO A 652 -12.39 -39.39 6.35
N HIS A 653 -11.38 -40.08 5.83
CA HIS A 653 -10.62 -39.71 4.62
C HIS A 653 -11.51 -39.74 3.38
N SER A 654 -12.37 -38.73 3.24
CA SER A 654 -13.34 -38.62 2.17
C SER A 654 -13.73 -37.17 1.92
N TYR A 655 -13.75 -36.76 0.66
CA TYR A 655 -14.34 -35.49 0.24
C TYR A 655 -15.81 -35.64 -0.19
N PHE A 656 -16.42 -36.79 0.08
CA PHE A 656 -17.80 -37.11 -0.29
C PHE A 656 -18.67 -37.15 0.98
N PHE A 657 -19.64 -36.24 1.04
CA PHE A 657 -20.67 -36.23 2.09
C PHE A 657 -21.74 -37.29 1.82
N LYS A 658 -22.10 -37.51 0.55
CA LYS A 658 -22.94 -38.62 0.07
C LYS A 658 -22.38 -39.18 -1.23
N GLY A 659 -22.55 -40.47 -1.45
CA GLY A 659 -21.88 -41.20 -2.54
C GLY A 659 -20.44 -41.54 -2.18
N SER A 660 -19.72 -42.10 -3.14
CA SER A 660 -18.30 -42.46 -2.99
C SER A 660 -17.51 -42.12 -4.25
N GLY A 661 -16.21 -41.96 -4.08
CA GLY A 661 -15.31 -41.59 -5.15
C GLY A 661 -13.92 -41.26 -4.61
N GLU A 662 -13.08 -40.68 -5.47
CA GLU A 662 -11.72 -40.26 -5.15
C GLU A 662 -11.46 -38.85 -5.68
N ILE A 663 -10.66 -38.07 -4.95
CA ILE A 663 -10.13 -36.79 -5.45
C ILE A 663 -8.81 -37.08 -6.13
N ILE A 664 -8.76 -36.88 -7.45
CA ILE A 664 -7.56 -37.11 -8.26
C ILE A 664 -6.56 -35.96 -8.06
N ASN A 665 -7.04 -34.72 -8.10
CA ASN A 665 -6.21 -33.54 -7.95
C ASN A 665 -7.02 -32.33 -7.47
N GLN A 666 -6.38 -31.45 -6.69
CA GLN A 666 -6.92 -30.14 -6.33
C GLN A 666 -5.93 -29.07 -6.75
N SER A 667 -6.36 -28.17 -7.63
CA SER A 667 -5.57 -27.00 -8.03
C SER A 667 -6.16 -25.72 -7.43
N THR A 668 -5.57 -24.59 -7.75
CA THR A 668 -6.05 -23.25 -7.39
C THR A 668 -7.31 -22.82 -8.14
N ASN A 669 -7.76 -23.52 -9.18
CA ASN A 669 -8.98 -23.22 -9.95
C ASN A 669 -9.94 -24.39 -10.20
N GLU A 670 -9.53 -25.62 -9.90
CA GLU A 670 -10.29 -26.83 -10.26
C GLU A 670 -10.16 -27.92 -9.19
N VAL A 671 -11.18 -28.78 -9.10
CA VAL A 671 -11.13 -30.06 -8.39
C VAL A 671 -11.38 -31.17 -9.38
N LYS A 672 -10.38 -32.02 -9.60
CA LYS A 672 -10.52 -33.25 -10.39
C LYS A 672 -10.85 -34.42 -9.49
N PHE A 673 -11.88 -35.16 -9.83
CA PHE A 673 -12.39 -36.26 -9.01
C PHE A 673 -13.02 -37.35 -9.87
N GLN A 674 -13.16 -38.55 -9.31
CA GLN A 674 -13.82 -39.69 -9.96
C GLN A 674 -14.93 -40.18 -9.03
N LEU A 675 -16.10 -40.48 -9.58
CA LEU A 675 -17.24 -40.99 -8.80
C LEU A 675 -17.42 -42.47 -9.01
N SER A 676 -17.68 -43.22 -7.94
CA SER A 676 -18.13 -44.62 -8.03
C SER A 676 -19.64 -44.74 -8.29
N SER A 677 -20.38 -43.63 -8.20
CA SER A 677 -21.83 -43.57 -8.42
C SER A 677 -22.23 -42.40 -9.33
N PRO A 678 -23.33 -42.48 -10.09
CA PRO A 678 -23.77 -41.40 -10.99
C PRO A 678 -24.14 -40.08 -10.30
N SER A 679 -24.20 -40.06 -8.96
CA SER A 679 -24.45 -38.86 -8.18
C SER A 679 -23.66 -38.86 -6.88
N ALA A 680 -23.31 -37.68 -6.39
CA ALA A 680 -22.60 -37.48 -5.14
C ALA A 680 -22.84 -36.07 -4.57
N VAL A 681 -22.56 -35.91 -3.27
CA VAL A 681 -22.47 -34.60 -2.62
C VAL A 681 -21.03 -34.40 -2.19
N LEU A 682 -20.36 -33.43 -2.80
CA LEU A 682 -18.95 -33.13 -2.57
C LEU A 682 -18.81 -32.14 -1.41
N ARG A 683 -17.83 -32.34 -0.51
CA ARG A 683 -17.48 -31.46 0.61
C ARG A 683 -16.75 -30.19 0.13
N PHE A 684 -17.30 -29.54 -0.90
CA PHE A 684 -16.82 -28.31 -1.52
C PHE A 684 -17.97 -27.30 -1.60
N GLN A 685 -17.69 -26.05 -1.25
CA GLN A 685 -18.68 -24.97 -1.19
C GLN A 685 -19.26 -24.71 -2.57
N TYR A 686 -20.59 -24.69 -2.64
CA TYR A 686 -21.33 -24.43 -3.87
C TYR A 686 -21.35 -22.94 -4.20
N PHE A 687 -21.16 -22.64 -5.48
CA PHE A 687 -21.46 -21.33 -6.04
C PHE A 687 -22.28 -21.48 -7.33
N PRO A 688 -23.18 -20.51 -7.65
CA PRO A 688 -23.99 -20.56 -8.87
C PRO A 688 -23.20 -20.53 -10.19
N PHE A 689 -21.92 -20.19 -10.12
CA PHE A 689 -21.02 -20.13 -11.27
C PHE A 689 -20.18 -21.40 -11.45
N LEU A 690 -20.44 -22.46 -10.69
CA LEU A 690 -19.72 -23.73 -10.84
C LEU A 690 -20.33 -24.59 -11.94
N GLU A 691 -19.48 -25.32 -12.66
CA GLU A 691 -19.86 -26.37 -13.58
C GLU A 691 -18.99 -27.61 -13.37
N VAL A 692 -19.49 -28.76 -13.83
CA VAL A 692 -18.80 -30.05 -13.75
C VAL A 692 -18.86 -30.70 -15.12
N ASP A 693 -17.70 -30.92 -15.71
CA ASP A 693 -17.61 -31.64 -16.98
C ASP A 693 -18.11 -33.07 -16.79
N GLY A 694 -19.01 -33.53 -17.67
CA GLY A 694 -19.53 -34.90 -17.65
C GLY A 694 -20.69 -35.17 -16.69
N CYS A 695 -21.30 -34.12 -16.10
CA CYS A 695 -22.53 -34.23 -15.31
C CYS A 695 -23.65 -33.34 -15.89
N GLU A 696 -24.89 -33.81 -15.89
CA GLU A 696 -26.03 -33.00 -16.38
C GLU A 696 -26.45 -31.91 -15.39
N THR A 697 -26.32 -32.18 -14.09
CA THR A 697 -26.90 -31.33 -13.04
C THR A 697 -25.93 -31.06 -11.90
N ILE A 698 -25.83 -29.79 -11.51
CA ILE A 698 -25.12 -29.29 -10.33
C ILE A 698 -26.10 -28.47 -9.49
N ARG A 699 -26.18 -28.75 -8.18
CA ARG A 699 -27.13 -28.04 -7.28
C ARG A 699 -26.55 -27.80 -5.88
N PRO A 700 -26.98 -26.74 -5.19
CA PRO A 700 -26.63 -26.53 -3.79
C PRO A 700 -27.30 -27.59 -2.90
N VAL A 701 -26.58 -28.07 -1.90
CA VAL A 701 -27.13 -28.86 -0.79
C VAL A 701 -26.79 -28.14 0.52
N PRO A 702 -27.77 -27.49 1.18
CA PRO A 702 -27.54 -26.87 2.47
C PRO A 702 -27.27 -27.95 3.52
N ILE A 703 -26.12 -27.86 4.19
CA ILE A 703 -25.72 -28.77 5.27
C ILE A 703 -25.98 -28.11 6.62
N SER A 704 -25.66 -26.82 6.73
CA SER A 704 -25.94 -25.98 7.89
C SER A 704 -26.24 -24.56 7.44
N ALA A 705 -26.46 -23.64 8.39
CA ALA A 705 -26.65 -22.22 8.10
C ALA A 705 -25.42 -21.57 7.41
N SER A 706 -24.22 -22.07 7.69
CA SER A 706 -22.95 -21.55 7.14
C SER A 706 -22.32 -22.41 6.02
N ILE A 707 -22.82 -23.62 5.78
CA ILE A 707 -22.20 -24.58 4.84
C ILE A 707 -23.22 -25.02 3.79
N THR A 708 -22.88 -24.82 2.52
CA THR A 708 -23.65 -25.32 1.38
C THR A 708 -22.73 -26.08 0.45
N PHE A 709 -22.91 -27.39 0.37
CA PHE A 709 -22.09 -28.28 -0.46
C PHE A 709 -22.61 -28.41 -1.88
N THR A 710 -21.72 -28.87 -2.76
CA THR A 710 -21.98 -29.07 -4.19
C THR A 710 -22.48 -30.48 -4.44
N ALA A 711 -23.72 -30.64 -4.89
CA ALA A 711 -24.23 -31.92 -5.37
C ALA A 711 -24.15 -32.01 -6.89
N VAL A 712 -23.76 -33.19 -7.36
CA VAL A 712 -23.66 -33.55 -8.77
C VAL A 712 -24.51 -34.78 -9.04
N SER A 713 -25.19 -34.82 -10.19
CA SER A 713 -26.03 -35.94 -10.60
C SER A 713 -26.03 -36.13 -12.12
N SER A 714 -26.39 -37.35 -12.54
CA SER A 714 -26.27 -37.83 -13.92
C SER A 714 -24.85 -37.69 -14.45
N CYS A 715 -23.87 -38.04 -13.61
CA CYS A 715 -22.47 -38.03 -13.97
C CYS A 715 -22.06 -39.38 -14.56
N LYS A 716 -21.07 -39.36 -15.45
CA LYS A 716 -20.40 -40.58 -15.90
C LYS A 716 -19.58 -41.16 -14.76
N ALA A 717 -20.03 -42.28 -14.19
CA ALA A 717 -19.29 -43.00 -13.16
C ALA A 717 -17.96 -43.52 -13.71
N ASP A 718 -16.96 -43.63 -12.85
CA ASP A 718 -15.61 -44.12 -13.14
C ASP A 718 -14.83 -43.34 -14.23
N GLU A 719 -15.32 -42.17 -14.67
CA GLU A 719 -14.58 -41.22 -15.50
C GLU A 719 -14.04 -40.06 -14.64
N PRO A 720 -12.87 -39.47 -14.98
CA PRO A 720 -12.39 -38.27 -14.33
C PRO A 720 -13.28 -37.07 -14.68
N LEU A 721 -13.84 -36.44 -13.66
CA LEU A 721 -14.69 -35.24 -13.73
C LEU A 721 -13.91 -34.03 -13.19
N SER A 722 -14.31 -32.82 -13.59
CA SER A 722 -13.68 -31.57 -13.13
C SER A 722 -14.71 -30.55 -12.66
N LEU A 723 -14.71 -30.24 -11.37
CA LEU A 723 -15.46 -29.12 -10.79
C LEU A 723 -14.65 -27.83 -10.93
N HIS A 724 -15.19 -26.86 -11.65
CA HIS A 724 -14.51 -25.59 -11.92
C HIS A 724 -15.51 -24.45 -12.09
N SER A 725 -15.03 -23.21 -12.15
CA SER A 725 -15.88 -22.06 -12.45
C SER A 725 -16.12 -21.90 -13.95
N VAL A 726 -17.34 -21.52 -14.33
CA VAL A 726 -17.64 -21.07 -15.70
C VAL A 726 -16.73 -19.93 -16.12
N SER A 727 -16.54 -19.74 -17.43
CA SER A 727 -15.76 -18.62 -17.96
C SER A 727 -16.24 -17.26 -17.44
N PRO A 728 -15.35 -16.27 -17.26
CA PRO A 728 -15.73 -14.93 -16.78
C PRO A 728 -16.85 -14.28 -17.61
N TYR A 729 -16.88 -14.54 -18.92
CA TYR A 729 -17.94 -14.05 -19.81
C TYR A 729 -19.31 -14.69 -19.51
N LYS A 730 -19.35 -16.02 -19.31
CA LYS A 730 -20.57 -16.73 -18.92
C LYS A 730 -21.04 -16.25 -17.53
N ARG A 731 -20.10 -16.03 -16.61
CA ARG A 731 -20.37 -15.46 -15.29
C ARG A 731 -20.97 -14.05 -15.36
N TRP A 732 -20.44 -13.18 -16.20
CA TRP A 732 -20.98 -11.83 -16.42
C TRP A 732 -22.42 -11.87 -16.93
N LYS A 733 -22.74 -12.77 -17.88
CA LYS A 733 -24.11 -13.00 -18.35
C LYS A 733 -25.05 -13.46 -17.23
N LEU A 734 -24.62 -14.43 -16.41
CA LEU A 734 -25.42 -14.93 -15.28
C LEU A 734 -25.75 -13.83 -14.27
N ALA A 735 -24.77 -12.96 -13.96
CA ALA A 735 -24.99 -11.83 -13.06
C ALA A 735 -26.02 -10.83 -13.60
N TYR A 736 -26.02 -10.56 -14.91
CA TYR A 736 -26.97 -9.63 -15.54
C TYR A 736 -28.40 -10.18 -15.52
N ILE A 737 -28.57 -11.47 -15.82
CA ILE A 737 -29.88 -12.13 -15.81
C ILE A 737 -30.47 -12.16 -14.39
N SER A 738 -29.65 -12.46 -13.38
CA SER A 738 -30.11 -12.54 -11.98
C SER A 738 -30.66 -11.22 -11.41
N LYS A 739 -30.22 -10.07 -11.95
CA LYS A 739 -30.67 -8.73 -11.51
C LYS A 739 -31.85 -8.19 -12.31
N GLY A 740 -32.15 -8.74 -13.47
CA GLY A 740 -33.25 -8.29 -14.35
C GLY A 740 -34.57 -9.03 -14.13
N GLY A 741 -34.61 -10.03 -13.23
CA GLY A 741 -35.78 -10.86 -12.92
C GLY A 741 -36.45 -10.57 -11.57
N SER A 742 -36.06 -9.48 -10.90
CA SER A 742 -36.70 -8.92 -9.70
C SER A 742 -37.17 -7.51 -10.02
#